data_AF-A0A354T7T2-F1
#
_entry.id   AF-A0A354T7T2-F1
#
_cell.length_a   1.000
_cell.length_b   1.000
_cell.length_c   1.000
_cell.angle_alpha   90.00
_cell.angle_beta   90.00
_cell.angle_gamma   90.00
#
_symmetry.space_group_name_H-M   'P 1'
#
loop_
_entity.id
_entity.type
_entity.pdbx_description
1 polymer ?
#
loop_
_entity_poly.entity_id
_entity_poly.type
_entity_poly.pdbx_seq_one_letter_code
_entity_poly.pdbx_strand_id
1 'polypeptide(L)'
;MNLVLHHFRKEFAYLRLRWFGFLALLGFELAVNLEWLLPMRAGEASPGWLVYVPVVMLLAGLSLLLSCPEDRPGSDRSFISTRPMPLRAYWLARVMIWLLLIVLPVVLQNGLYLALSDRPFADVLRGMWERFCFAAGFTAWLLPMLALWQRQEVWKLLLTLALTLFAASKLLDVATADSGTISFYQTWPMLALGWGVFALLSSALVWRHLVHRYSFRRRLALTSLASLLALLAARFGSWGDSPPVSQDAALVQKLAPNLQTAFDLAETRFEGTERSFGPSLRGKLPAVTGMKDVHVVLRPLSSVFTQAGSSRRVESAEHHPYRPSAYFTPQWEVYRGNQVLSGFFPKSTLFMPDDEYMPKWTLNDQALTPLAAFSKPHPRFDEPLGIETEFVVDWFQRDRALEMPVVAGASTECDEVRWKILRVSPAEGPKPGALTLFLHQESRTHWDAENGQAILLHLPAQRLVRLEPARQTIVSQRGDHTGWRHTLLELTWPHILNHADGEPTGADLASARLILLRSRFLGQSRTSWKSPEIRLADIPSNWGNELHWDESEVLYRGRETKAFEERVATLKPPSADSSEKEARRYVYDLFSNASCTRAIYTNAAHSRITQAFEPLGRHHLPLLLELRSHSWPGWSNKPPNNLLERYVTDDQREALVERAPSNAMLADLVVRKGWAEAAQRHKPRLLASPVLPPGAVELLLAWKDDPEVAARLILEARHDFQGEIISALDKKPETRPQIGTVVKEAFEDTVLLMQSMQTNRKVERAAEFGSAEAFELCLRWQGLNGDASREQSGPPYPSLLNADGSRFWDKRMPMHEQPPFFRRLKVSDFEYVPEKRAWRFLKP
;
A
#
# COMPACT_ATOMS: atom_id res chain seq x y z
N MET A 1 15.35 64.28 -2.85
CA MET A 1 15.28 63.23 -3.88
C MET A 1 15.88 61.95 -3.31
N ASN A 2 15.11 60.86 -3.29
CA ASN A 2 15.36 59.64 -2.51
C ASN A 2 16.79 59.08 -2.67
N LEU A 3 17.65 59.17 -1.63
CA LEU A 3 18.98 58.53 -1.59
C LEU A 3 18.91 57.04 -1.99
N VAL A 4 17.84 56.36 -1.56
CA VAL A 4 17.49 54.98 -1.93
C VAL A 4 17.43 54.80 -3.46
N LEU A 5 16.73 55.70 -4.17
CA LEU A 5 16.56 55.65 -5.62
C LEU A 5 17.85 55.98 -6.37
N HIS A 6 18.65 56.91 -5.84
CA HIS A 6 19.95 57.23 -6.41
C HIS A 6 20.91 56.03 -6.38
N HIS A 7 20.99 55.34 -5.24
CA HIS A 7 21.82 54.13 -5.09
C HIS A 7 21.33 52.98 -5.98
N PHE A 8 20.02 52.77 -6.05
CA PHE A 8 19.46 51.79 -6.98
C PHE A 8 19.83 52.08 -8.43
N ARG A 9 19.69 53.33 -8.90
CA ARG A 9 20.04 53.70 -10.28
C ARG A 9 21.53 53.48 -10.57
N LYS A 10 22.40 53.83 -9.63
CA LYS A 10 23.86 53.61 -9.74
C LYS A 10 24.20 52.13 -9.88
N GLU A 11 23.64 51.28 -9.01
CA GLU A 11 23.92 49.84 -9.04
C GLU A 11 23.24 49.13 -10.21
N PHE A 12 22.02 49.54 -10.56
CA PHE A 12 21.32 49.02 -11.73
C PHE A 12 22.09 49.30 -13.02
N ALA A 13 22.69 50.49 -13.17
CA ALA A 13 23.52 50.81 -14.33
C ALA A 13 24.68 49.81 -14.51
N TYR A 14 25.26 49.34 -13.40
CA TYR A 14 26.31 48.32 -13.42
C TYR A 14 25.76 46.91 -13.70
N LEU A 15 24.62 46.56 -13.11
CA LEU A 15 24.01 45.23 -13.24
C LEU A 15 23.23 45.04 -14.54
N ARG A 16 22.92 46.12 -15.27
CA ARG A 16 21.98 46.17 -16.39
C ARG A 16 22.18 45.03 -17.40
N LEU A 17 23.41 44.80 -17.88
CA LEU A 17 23.67 43.75 -18.88
C LEU A 17 23.41 42.35 -18.33
N ARG A 18 23.80 42.10 -17.07
CA ARG A 18 23.57 40.81 -16.40
C ARG A 18 22.10 40.61 -16.10
N TRP A 19 21.39 41.69 -15.74
CA TRP A 19 19.97 41.65 -15.49
C TRP A 19 19.21 41.36 -16.78
N PHE A 20 19.58 41.97 -17.92
CA PHE A 20 19.04 41.57 -19.22
C PHE A 20 19.36 40.11 -19.57
N GLY A 21 20.56 39.62 -19.27
CA GLY A 21 20.88 38.20 -19.41
C GLY A 21 20.01 37.29 -18.55
N PHE A 22 19.75 37.69 -17.30
CA PHE A 22 18.84 36.98 -16.38
C PHE A 22 17.39 37.00 -16.88
N LEU A 23 16.91 38.14 -17.38
CA LEU A 23 15.58 38.23 -18.01
C LEU A 23 15.47 37.39 -19.28
N ALA A 24 16.52 37.37 -20.12
CA ALA A 24 16.55 36.52 -21.30
C ALA A 24 16.50 35.04 -20.92
N LEU A 25 17.19 34.65 -19.84
CA LEU A 25 17.15 33.28 -19.32
C LEU A 25 15.78 32.93 -18.72
N LEU A 26 15.13 33.85 -18.00
CA LEU A 26 13.74 33.72 -17.54
C LEU A 26 12.76 33.55 -18.72
N GLY A 27 12.93 34.35 -19.78
CA GLY A 27 12.12 34.24 -20.99
C GLY A 27 12.36 32.94 -21.75
N PHE A 28 13.60 32.47 -21.78
CA PHE A 28 13.95 31.17 -22.34
C PHE A 28 13.30 30.03 -21.55
N GLU A 29 13.42 30.03 -20.22
CA GLU A 29 12.78 29.04 -19.36
C GLU A 29 11.25 29.06 -19.54
N LEU A 30 10.63 30.25 -19.57
CA LEU A 30 9.21 30.42 -19.83
C LEU A 30 8.81 29.79 -21.18
N ALA A 31 9.55 30.08 -22.26
CA ALA A 31 9.26 29.54 -23.59
C ALA A 31 9.45 28.01 -23.67
N VAL A 32 10.40 27.45 -22.91
CA VAL A 32 10.56 25.99 -22.79
C VAL A 32 9.43 25.37 -21.98
N ASN A 33 9.05 25.97 -20.85
CA ASN A 33 8.00 25.46 -19.97
C ASN A 33 6.61 25.53 -20.64
N LEU A 34 6.34 26.57 -21.43
CA LEU A 34 5.14 26.70 -22.28
C LEU A 34 5.20 25.85 -23.55
N GLU A 35 6.28 25.09 -23.76
CA GLU A 35 6.49 24.22 -24.92
C GLU A 35 6.52 24.96 -26.27
N TRP A 36 6.70 26.28 -26.28
CA TRP A 36 6.94 27.07 -27.49
C TRP A 36 8.29 26.73 -28.11
N LEU A 37 9.28 26.45 -27.26
CA LEU A 37 10.57 25.90 -27.65
C LEU A 37 10.66 24.45 -27.20
N LEU A 38 11.09 23.59 -28.12
CA LEU A 38 11.27 22.15 -27.89
C LEU A 38 9.98 21.49 -27.36
N PRO A 39 8.86 21.47 -28.09
CA PRO A 39 7.60 20.91 -27.60
C PRO A 39 7.74 19.42 -27.20
N MET A 40 6.99 18.97 -26.19
CA MET A 40 7.02 17.55 -25.82
C MET A 40 6.29 16.71 -26.85
N ARG A 41 6.94 15.65 -27.35
CA ARG A 41 6.44 14.78 -28.42
C ARG A 41 6.47 13.33 -27.99
N ALA A 42 5.52 12.55 -28.49
CA ALA A 42 5.44 11.12 -28.20
C ALA A 42 6.72 10.39 -28.65
N GLY A 43 7.33 9.61 -27.75
CA GLY A 43 8.53 8.82 -28.03
C GLY A 43 9.85 9.59 -28.06
N GLU A 44 9.84 10.92 -27.87
CA GLU A 44 11.06 11.73 -27.84
C GLU A 44 11.41 12.11 -26.39
N ALA A 45 12.58 11.66 -25.91
CA ALA A 45 13.10 12.10 -24.62
C ALA A 45 13.46 13.59 -24.67
N SER A 46 13.14 14.33 -23.60
CA SER A 46 13.56 15.73 -23.53
C SER A 46 15.08 15.85 -23.41
N PRO A 47 15.69 16.91 -23.97
CA PRO A 47 17.13 17.11 -23.85
C PRO A 47 17.55 17.16 -22.38
N GLY A 48 18.41 16.23 -21.96
CA GLY A 48 18.77 16.06 -20.54
C GLY A 48 19.39 17.31 -19.90
N TRP A 49 19.97 18.22 -20.70
CA TRP A 49 20.54 19.47 -20.19
C TRP A 49 19.48 20.44 -19.64
N LEU A 50 18.20 20.29 -20.01
CA LEU A 50 17.11 21.13 -19.50
C LEU A 50 16.96 21.03 -17.98
N VAL A 51 17.34 19.89 -17.38
CA VAL A 51 17.36 19.68 -15.92
C VAL A 51 18.27 20.69 -15.21
N TYR A 52 19.29 21.24 -15.89
CA TYR A 52 20.20 22.23 -15.32
C TYR A 52 19.71 23.67 -15.47
N VAL A 53 18.66 23.94 -16.24
CA VAL A 53 18.16 25.33 -16.47
C VAL A 53 17.81 26.03 -15.15
N PRO A 54 17.08 25.41 -14.19
CA PRO A 54 16.81 26.03 -12.90
C PRO A 54 18.09 26.36 -12.10
N VAL A 55 19.11 25.50 -12.19
CA VAL A 55 20.40 25.71 -11.52
C VAL A 55 21.14 26.89 -12.15
N VAL A 56 21.19 26.97 -13.48
CA VAL A 56 21.81 28.09 -14.19
C VAL A 56 21.08 29.39 -13.87
N MET A 57 19.75 29.37 -13.76
CA MET A 57 18.95 30.52 -13.34
C MET A 57 19.23 30.98 -11.92
N LEU A 58 19.33 30.04 -10.99
CA LEU A 58 19.73 30.33 -9.61
C LEU A 58 21.12 30.98 -9.58
N LEU A 59 22.10 30.41 -10.29
CA LEU A 59 23.46 30.95 -10.37
C LEU A 59 23.49 32.33 -11.03
N ALA A 60 22.70 32.56 -12.08
CA ALA A 60 22.55 33.86 -12.72
C ALA A 60 21.96 34.89 -11.74
N GLY A 61 20.90 34.53 -11.00
CA GLY A 61 20.31 35.37 -9.95
C GLY A 61 21.29 35.68 -8.81
N LEU A 62 22.04 34.68 -8.34
CA LEU A 62 23.10 34.84 -7.35
C LEU A 62 24.20 35.79 -7.86
N SER A 63 24.59 35.66 -9.13
CA SER A 63 25.62 36.52 -9.74
C SER A 63 25.23 38.00 -9.75
N LEU A 64 23.93 38.33 -9.85
CA LEU A 64 23.43 39.70 -9.80
C LEU A 64 23.66 40.33 -8.43
N LEU A 65 23.40 39.60 -7.35
CA LEU A 65 23.56 40.10 -5.98
C LEU A 65 25.01 40.10 -5.51
N LEU A 66 25.77 39.05 -5.84
CA LEU A 66 27.15 38.88 -5.39
C LEU A 66 28.14 39.81 -6.11
N SER A 67 27.75 40.41 -7.24
CA SER A 67 28.66 41.19 -8.08
C SER A 67 28.49 42.70 -7.99
N CYS A 68 27.63 43.22 -7.10
CA CYS A 68 27.51 44.65 -6.90
C CYS A 68 28.86 45.27 -6.48
N PRO A 69 29.35 46.31 -7.18
CA PRO A 69 30.54 47.04 -6.78
C PRO A 69 30.27 47.73 -5.44
N GLU A 70 31.18 47.52 -4.49
CA GLU A 70 30.92 47.74 -3.06
C GLU A 70 30.94 49.21 -2.65
N ASP A 71 29.80 49.67 -2.18
CA ASP A 71 29.73 50.65 -1.09
C ASP A 71 29.39 49.89 0.20
N ARG A 72 30.39 49.36 0.92
CA ARG A 72 30.20 48.51 2.12
C ARG A 72 30.54 49.26 3.43
N PRO A 73 29.79 49.04 4.53
CA PRO A 73 30.06 49.62 5.87
C PRO A 73 31.35 49.15 6.59
N GLY A 74 32.40 48.80 5.85
CA GLY A 74 33.67 48.30 6.39
C GLY A 74 34.79 48.20 5.36
N SER A 75 34.65 48.89 4.23
CA SER A 75 35.69 49.02 3.20
C SER A 75 36.17 50.46 3.15
N ASP A 76 37.47 50.69 3.38
CA ASP A 76 38.08 52.02 3.43
C ASP A 76 37.98 52.77 2.08
N ARG A 77 37.69 52.05 0.98
CA ARG A 77 37.60 52.58 -0.39
C ARG A 77 36.16 52.80 -0.92
N SER A 78 35.15 52.74 -0.06
CA SER A 78 33.74 52.80 -0.45
C SER A 78 33.17 54.24 -0.56
N PHE A 79 32.14 54.48 -1.37
CA PHE A 79 31.39 55.75 -1.34
C PHE A 79 30.80 56.05 0.04
N ILE A 80 30.51 55.01 0.84
CA ILE A 80 30.08 55.14 2.25
C ILE A 80 31.21 55.66 3.14
N SER A 81 32.49 55.41 2.82
CA SER A 81 33.62 55.97 3.56
C SER A 81 33.88 57.44 3.22
N THR A 82 33.47 57.90 2.03
CA THR A 82 33.64 59.31 1.58
C THR A 82 32.39 60.17 1.78
N ARG A 83 31.20 59.58 1.88
CA ARG A 83 29.93 60.25 2.23
C ARG A 83 29.07 59.34 3.12
N PRO A 84 28.86 59.66 4.41
CA PRO A 84 28.11 58.79 5.30
C PRO A 84 26.64 58.70 4.88
N MET A 85 26.15 57.47 4.66
CA MET A 85 24.76 57.18 4.35
C MET A 85 24.03 56.69 5.60
N PRO A 86 22.78 57.12 5.86
CA PRO A 86 21.96 56.52 6.90
C PRO A 86 21.77 55.01 6.64
N LEU A 87 22.01 54.18 7.66
CA LEU A 87 21.92 52.72 7.56
C LEU A 87 20.55 52.25 7.02
N ARG A 88 19.48 52.98 7.38
CA ARG A 88 18.12 52.75 6.88
C ARG A 88 18.04 52.88 5.35
N ALA A 89 18.65 53.91 4.78
CA ALA A 89 18.62 54.15 3.34
C ALA A 89 19.46 53.11 2.58
N TYR A 90 20.56 52.63 3.18
CA TYR A 90 21.36 51.53 2.63
C TYR A 90 20.53 50.24 2.52
N TRP A 91 19.88 49.82 3.61
CA TRP A 91 19.07 48.61 3.62
C TRP A 91 17.86 48.71 2.69
N LEU A 92 17.18 49.87 2.65
CA LEU A 92 16.09 50.10 1.71
C LEU A 92 16.54 49.98 0.25
N ALA A 93 17.73 50.50 -0.09
CA ALA A 93 18.27 50.34 -1.44
C ALA A 93 18.58 48.87 -1.77
N ARG A 94 19.15 48.12 -0.82
CA ARG A 94 19.45 46.68 -0.98
C ARG A 94 18.19 45.84 -1.15
N VAL A 95 17.18 46.06 -0.31
CA VAL A 95 15.87 45.41 -0.42
C VAL A 95 15.22 45.75 -1.75
N MET A 96 15.30 47.00 -2.21
CA MET A 96 14.73 47.41 -3.48
C MET A 96 15.42 46.74 -4.69
N ILE A 97 16.75 46.59 -4.66
CA ILE A 97 17.51 45.85 -5.69
C ILE A 97 17.09 44.38 -5.71
N TRP A 98 17.08 43.73 -4.55
CA TRP A 98 16.67 42.32 -4.41
C TRP A 98 15.24 42.09 -4.88
N LEU A 99 14.31 42.95 -4.44
CA LEU A 99 12.90 42.85 -4.78
C LEU A 99 12.67 43.07 -6.28
N LEU A 100 13.21 44.17 -6.85
CA LEU A 100 12.91 44.56 -8.23
C LEU A 100 13.71 43.79 -9.29
N LEU A 101 14.94 43.35 -8.99
CA LEU A 101 15.79 42.70 -9.99
C LEU A 101 15.72 41.18 -9.95
N ILE A 102 15.24 40.58 -8.85
CA ILE A 102 15.23 39.12 -8.67
C ILE A 102 13.83 38.62 -8.33
N VAL A 103 13.27 39.05 -7.19
CA VAL A 103 11.98 38.50 -6.72
C VAL A 103 10.86 38.81 -7.71
N LEU A 104 10.70 40.09 -8.08
CA LEU A 104 9.63 40.55 -8.95
C LEU A 104 9.69 39.91 -10.35
N PRO A 105 10.83 39.85 -11.06
CA PRO A 105 10.90 39.17 -12.36
C PRO A 105 10.53 37.69 -12.29
N VAL A 106 10.96 36.97 -11.24
CA VAL A 106 10.63 35.54 -11.06
C VAL A 106 9.14 35.35 -10.76
N VAL A 107 8.55 36.24 -9.96
CA VAL A 107 7.11 36.22 -9.65
C VAL A 107 6.27 36.54 -10.88
N LEU A 108 6.65 37.56 -11.64
CA LEU A 108 5.96 37.95 -12.88
C LEU A 108 6.10 36.87 -13.96
N GLN A 109 7.27 36.24 -14.09
CA GLN A 109 7.45 35.13 -15.02
C GLN A 109 6.52 33.95 -14.68
N ASN A 110 6.35 33.62 -13.39
CA ASN A 110 5.41 32.58 -12.99
C ASN A 110 3.95 32.98 -13.24
N GLY A 111 3.59 34.23 -12.95
CA GLY A 111 2.26 34.76 -13.26
C GLY A 111 1.95 34.71 -14.75
N LEU A 112 2.94 35.08 -15.59
CA LEU A 112 2.85 34.98 -17.05
C LEU A 112 2.71 33.52 -17.50
N TYR A 113 3.51 32.60 -16.96
CA TYR A 113 3.37 31.17 -17.26
C TYR A 113 1.96 30.67 -16.99
N LEU A 114 1.42 30.91 -15.80
CA LEU A 114 0.08 30.46 -15.43
C LEU A 114 -1.02 31.12 -16.29
N ALA A 115 -0.89 32.41 -16.57
CA ALA A 115 -1.83 33.13 -17.42
C ALA A 115 -1.80 32.64 -18.87
N LEU A 116 -0.61 32.36 -19.42
CA LEU A 116 -0.41 31.85 -20.78
C LEU A 116 -0.76 30.37 -20.93
N SER A 117 -0.79 29.61 -19.83
CA SER A 117 -1.31 28.24 -19.77
C SER A 117 -2.82 28.18 -19.54
N ASP A 118 -3.56 29.28 -19.74
CA ASP A 118 -5.01 29.40 -19.56
C ASP A 118 -5.52 29.04 -18.15
N ARG A 119 -4.76 29.36 -17.10
CA ARG A 119 -5.20 29.10 -15.71
C ARG A 119 -6.13 30.19 -15.19
N PRO A 120 -7.07 29.85 -14.29
CA PRO A 120 -7.94 30.84 -13.64
C PRO A 120 -7.13 31.93 -12.92
N PHE A 121 -7.63 33.16 -12.91
CA PHE A 121 -6.93 34.30 -12.29
C PHE A 121 -6.59 34.08 -10.80
N ALA A 122 -7.44 33.35 -10.07
CA ALA A 122 -7.18 32.96 -8.68
C ALA A 122 -5.93 32.08 -8.55
N ASP A 123 -5.75 31.11 -9.45
CA ASP A 123 -4.57 30.24 -9.50
C ASP A 123 -3.33 31.03 -9.89
N VAL A 124 -3.46 32.01 -10.79
CA VAL A 124 -2.36 32.93 -11.16
C VAL A 124 -1.88 33.71 -9.93
N LEU A 125 -2.79 34.37 -9.19
CA LEU A 125 -2.44 35.14 -7.99
C LEU A 125 -1.83 34.25 -6.90
N ARG A 126 -2.42 33.07 -6.67
CA ARG A 126 -1.89 32.09 -5.72
C ARG A 126 -0.49 31.64 -6.11
N GLY A 127 -0.27 31.27 -7.37
CA GLY A 127 1.03 30.87 -7.87
C GLY A 127 2.07 32.01 -7.81
N MET A 128 1.67 33.26 -8.08
CA MET A 128 2.54 34.42 -7.91
C MET A 128 2.95 34.61 -6.43
N TRP A 129 2.01 34.43 -5.50
CA TRP A 129 2.27 34.52 -4.06
C TRP A 129 3.18 33.38 -3.58
N GLU A 130 2.89 32.14 -3.97
CA GLU A 130 3.74 30.98 -3.66
C GLU A 130 5.16 31.17 -4.23
N ARG A 131 5.28 31.68 -5.46
CA ARG A 131 6.57 32.00 -6.07
C ARG A 131 7.28 33.16 -5.37
N PHE A 132 6.54 34.13 -4.84
CA PHE A 132 7.10 35.21 -4.03
C PHE A 132 7.69 34.64 -2.73
N CYS A 133 6.93 33.83 -2.00
CA CYS A 133 7.40 33.15 -0.79
C CYS A 133 8.61 32.24 -1.08
N PHE A 134 8.58 31.53 -2.22
CA PHE A 134 9.68 30.70 -2.72
C PHE A 134 10.95 31.55 -2.91
N ALA A 135 10.85 32.58 -3.76
CA ALA A 135 11.99 33.41 -4.12
C ALA A 135 12.53 34.13 -2.89
N ALA A 136 11.63 34.61 -2.03
CA ALA A 136 11.98 35.29 -0.80
C ALA A 136 12.71 34.37 0.18
N GLY A 137 12.16 33.18 0.46
CA GLY A 137 12.79 32.19 1.34
C GLY A 137 14.20 31.84 0.88
N PHE A 138 14.40 31.63 -0.43
CA PHE A 138 15.68 31.17 -0.96
C PHE A 138 16.73 32.26 -1.18
N THR A 139 16.34 33.52 -1.24
CA THR A 139 17.29 34.60 -1.59
C THR A 139 17.38 35.70 -0.53
N ALA A 140 16.47 35.77 0.44
CA ALA A 140 16.49 36.81 1.48
C ALA A 140 17.77 36.77 2.32
N TRP A 141 18.37 35.59 2.54
CA TRP A 141 19.63 35.44 3.28
C TRP A 141 20.82 36.12 2.59
N LEU A 142 20.72 36.43 1.30
CA LEU A 142 21.77 37.15 0.56
C LEU A 142 21.90 38.60 1.04
N LEU A 143 20.79 39.22 1.47
CA LEU A 143 20.79 40.59 1.99
C LEU A 143 21.75 40.77 3.18
N PRO A 144 21.66 39.99 4.27
CA PRO A 144 22.63 40.07 5.35
C PRO A 144 24.03 39.59 4.94
N MET A 145 24.16 38.59 4.06
CA MET A 145 25.48 38.12 3.65
C MET A 145 26.31 39.15 2.91
N LEU A 146 25.68 39.97 2.06
CA LEU A 146 26.36 41.06 1.35
C LEU A 146 26.88 42.16 2.28
N ALA A 147 26.25 42.32 3.46
CA ALA A 147 26.70 43.24 4.50
C ALA A 147 27.76 42.62 5.42
N LEU A 148 27.71 41.29 5.61
CA LEU A 148 28.56 40.58 6.58
C LEU A 148 29.95 40.27 6.05
N TRP A 149 30.15 40.05 4.75
CA TRP A 149 31.37 39.45 4.20
C TRP A 149 32.07 40.32 3.15
N GLN A 150 33.40 40.26 3.10
CA GLN A 150 34.21 40.92 2.05
C GLN A 150 34.25 40.09 0.75
N ARG A 151 34.52 40.69 -0.42
CA ARG A 151 34.46 40.00 -1.74
C ARG A 151 35.32 38.75 -1.80
N GLN A 152 36.50 38.80 -1.18
CA GLN A 152 37.44 37.68 -1.12
C GLN A 152 37.04 36.63 -0.07
N GLU A 153 36.24 37.01 0.92
CA GLU A 153 35.74 36.14 1.99
C GLU A 153 34.49 35.37 1.55
N VAL A 154 33.67 35.93 0.64
CA VAL A 154 32.42 35.33 0.15
C VAL A 154 32.63 33.93 -0.42
N TRP A 155 33.68 33.70 -1.20
CA TRP A 155 33.93 32.38 -1.78
C TRP A 155 34.32 31.34 -0.72
N LYS A 156 35.13 31.75 0.27
CA LYS A 156 35.49 30.89 1.40
C LYS A 156 34.26 30.55 2.23
N LEU A 157 33.38 31.53 2.45
CA LEU A 157 32.10 31.33 3.12
C LEU A 157 31.22 30.33 2.37
N LEU A 158 31.00 30.54 1.06
CA LEU A 158 30.12 29.69 0.25
C LEU A 158 30.62 28.24 0.25
N LEU A 159 31.94 28.04 0.13
CA LEU A 159 32.56 26.73 0.25
C LEU A 159 32.34 26.12 1.65
N THR A 160 32.58 26.90 2.71
CA THR A 160 32.39 26.43 4.10
C THR A 160 30.93 26.08 4.38
N LEU A 161 29.99 26.90 3.91
CA LEU A 161 28.55 26.71 4.04
C LEU A 161 28.11 25.42 3.32
N ALA A 162 28.56 25.23 2.07
CA ALA A 162 28.28 24.04 1.29
C ALA A 162 28.81 22.77 1.98
N LEU A 163 30.06 22.79 2.46
CA LEU A 163 30.65 21.67 3.20
C LEU A 163 29.94 21.40 4.53
N THR A 164 29.58 22.45 5.29
CA THR A 164 28.87 22.30 6.57
C THR A 164 27.50 21.66 6.36
N LEU A 165 26.72 22.17 5.40
CA LEU A 165 25.39 21.63 5.09
C LEU A 165 25.48 20.21 4.54
N PHE A 166 26.46 19.91 3.67
CA PHE A 166 26.67 18.58 3.12
C PHE A 166 27.02 17.56 4.22
N ALA A 167 28.04 17.86 5.05
CA ALA A 167 28.47 16.97 6.11
C ALA A 167 27.37 16.76 7.17
N ALA A 168 26.70 17.84 7.59
CA ALA A 168 25.63 17.75 8.56
C ALA A 168 24.42 16.97 8.03
N SER A 169 24.07 17.16 6.75
CA SER A 169 23.00 16.38 6.11
C SER A 169 23.36 14.90 6.11
N LYS A 170 24.60 14.52 5.79
CA LYS A 170 25.02 13.10 5.78
C LYS A 170 25.09 12.49 7.17
N LEU A 171 25.52 13.26 8.19
CA LEU A 171 25.49 12.80 9.58
C LEU A 171 24.06 12.59 10.08
N LEU A 172 23.12 13.48 9.72
CA LEU A 172 21.70 13.30 10.01
C LEU A 172 21.14 12.06 9.30
N ASP A 173 21.49 11.84 8.03
CA ASP A 173 21.06 10.64 7.30
C ASP A 173 21.53 9.36 8.03
N VAL A 174 22.77 9.31 8.54
CA VAL A 174 23.30 8.16 9.31
C VAL A 174 22.61 8.03 10.68
N ALA A 175 22.46 9.13 11.42
CA ALA A 175 21.86 9.11 12.77
C ALA A 175 20.37 8.71 12.77
N THR A 176 19.70 8.83 11.62
CA THR A 176 18.27 8.56 11.46
C THR A 176 17.99 7.27 10.68
N ALA A 177 19.02 6.58 10.20
CA ALA A 177 18.90 5.32 9.47
C ALA A 177 18.24 4.22 10.32
N ASP A 178 18.57 4.14 11.61
CA ASP A 178 18.04 3.11 12.52
C ASP A 178 16.59 3.37 12.95
N SER A 179 16.10 4.61 12.86
CA SER A 179 14.77 4.93 13.36
C SER A 179 13.66 4.63 12.35
N GLY A 180 13.97 4.34 11.09
CA GLY A 180 13.00 3.98 10.03
C GLY A 180 11.86 4.97 9.80
N THR A 181 11.95 6.18 10.38
CA THR A 181 10.80 7.07 10.65
C THR A 181 10.90 8.44 9.98
N ILE A 182 12.06 8.80 9.42
CA ILE A 182 12.26 10.13 8.84
C ILE A 182 12.25 10.00 7.32
N SER A 183 11.13 10.42 6.70
CA SER A 183 11.06 10.59 5.25
C SER A 183 12.14 11.57 4.80
N PHE A 184 12.95 11.15 3.82
CA PHE A 184 14.05 11.94 3.26
C PHE A 184 13.59 13.07 2.33
N TYR A 185 12.28 13.18 2.07
CA TYR A 185 11.71 14.21 1.20
C TYR A 185 11.40 15.48 1.99
N GLN A 186 12.32 16.45 1.94
CA GLN A 186 12.03 17.79 2.45
C GLN A 186 11.02 18.46 1.53
N THR A 187 9.85 18.82 2.07
CA THR A 187 8.86 19.59 1.32
C THR A 187 9.35 21.03 1.12
N TRP A 188 8.91 21.66 0.04
CA TRP A 188 9.28 23.04 -0.27
C TRP A 188 9.05 24.03 0.89
N PRO A 189 7.92 24.00 1.61
CA PRO A 189 7.69 24.89 2.75
C PRO A 189 8.74 24.74 3.85
N MET A 190 9.24 23.52 4.07
CA MET A 190 10.25 23.26 5.11
C MET A 190 11.64 23.77 4.70
N LEU A 191 11.99 23.64 3.41
CA LEU A 191 13.18 24.30 2.87
C LEU A 191 13.09 25.82 2.99
N ALA A 192 11.94 26.41 2.64
CA ALA A 192 11.71 27.84 2.77
C ALA A 192 11.78 28.31 4.24
N LEU A 193 11.24 27.53 5.18
CA LEU A 193 11.36 27.79 6.62
C LEU A 193 12.82 27.78 7.06
N GLY A 194 13.58 26.74 6.70
CA GLY A 194 15.00 26.64 7.03
C GLY A 194 15.81 27.84 6.52
N TRP A 195 15.64 28.21 5.25
CA TRP A 195 16.31 29.39 4.69
C TRP A 195 15.82 30.72 5.29
N GLY A 196 14.54 30.81 5.69
CA GLY A 196 14.00 31.94 6.44
C GLY A 196 14.67 32.10 7.81
N VAL A 197 14.81 31.00 8.55
CA VAL A 197 15.58 30.96 9.81
C VAL A 197 17.03 31.37 9.57
N PHE A 198 17.65 30.88 8.50
CA PHE A 198 19.01 31.27 8.15
C PHE A 198 19.14 32.78 7.87
N ALA A 199 18.19 33.37 7.14
CA ALA A 199 18.14 34.80 6.85
C ALA A 199 17.98 35.65 8.13
N LEU A 200 17.10 35.23 9.05
CA LEU A 200 16.89 35.89 10.34
C LEU A 200 18.17 35.85 11.20
N LEU A 201 18.78 34.67 11.35
CA LEU A 201 20.00 34.50 12.15
C LEU A 201 21.19 35.27 11.54
N SER A 202 21.31 35.27 10.21
CA SER A 202 22.33 36.04 9.51
C SER A 202 22.12 37.54 9.68
N SER A 203 20.87 38.01 9.70
CA SER A 203 20.55 39.43 9.94
C SER A 203 20.88 39.85 11.37
N ALA A 204 20.59 39.00 12.37
CA ALA A 204 21.01 39.23 13.75
C ALA A 204 22.55 39.25 13.90
N LEU A 205 23.24 38.38 13.16
CA LEU A 205 24.70 38.34 13.13
C LEU A 205 25.29 39.63 12.53
N VAL A 206 24.72 40.14 11.44
CA VAL A 206 25.10 41.45 10.85
C VAL A 206 24.90 42.57 11.86
N TRP A 207 23.74 42.65 12.50
CA TRP A 207 23.45 43.67 13.51
C TRP A 207 24.51 43.66 14.63
N ARG A 208 24.80 42.49 15.21
CA ARG A 208 25.82 42.35 16.25
C ARG A 208 27.23 42.64 15.75
N HIS A 209 27.56 42.26 14.52
CA HIS A 209 28.86 42.56 13.92
C HIS A 209 29.05 44.07 13.73
N LEU A 210 28.02 44.80 13.30
CA LEU A 210 28.08 46.26 13.15
C LEU A 210 28.30 46.98 14.48
N VAL A 211 27.83 46.43 15.60
CA VAL A 211 28.01 47.00 16.95
C VAL A 211 29.35 46.60 17.58
N HIS A 212 29.73 45.33 17.50
CA HIS A 212 30.85 44.77 18.28
C HIS A 212 32.08 44.35 17.45
N ARG A 213 32.05 44.49 16.12
CA ARG A 213 33.14 44.16 15.18
C ARG A 213 33.78 42.79 15.40
N TYR A 214 33.06 41.72 15.05
CA TYR A 214 33.56 40.34 15.13
C TYR A 214 34.67 40.00 14.11
N SER A 215 35.62 39.16 14.52
CA SER A 215 36.67 38.61 13.65
C SER A 215 36.12 37.65 12.58
N PHE A 216 36.89 37.43 11.50
CA PHE A 216 36.55 36.49 10.42
C PHE A 216 36.17 35.09 10.93
N ARG A 217 37.00 34.50 11.80
CA ARG A 217 36.77 33.15 12.36
C ARG A 217 35.46 33.08 13.14
N ARG A 218 35.14 34.11 13.93
CA ARG A 218 33.91 34.17 14.73
C ARG A 218 32.67 34.33 13.86
N ARG A 219 32.72 35.17 12.82
CA ARG A 219 31.64 35.29 11.83
C ARG A 219 31.39 33.95 11.11
N LEU A 220 32.47 33.24 10.76
CA LEU A 220 32.39 31.97 10.01
C LEU A 220 31.75 30.88 10.86
N ALA A 221 32.21 30.71 12.10
CA ALA A 221 31.65 29.74 13.04
C ALA A 221 30.17 30.00 13.33
N LEU A 222 29.78 31.27 13.56
CA LEU A 222 28.38 31.62 13.81
C LEU A 222 27.50 31.42 12.58
N THR A 223 28.03 31.62 11.38
CA THR A 223 27.29 31.36 10.14
C THR A 223 27.13 29.86 9.88
N SER A 224 28.17 29.06 10.13
CA SER A 224 28.06 27.59 10.11
C SER A 224 27.03 27.10 11.12
N LEU A 225 27.02 27.63 12.34
CA LEU A 225 26.00 27.30 13.34
C LEU A 225 24.59 27.69 12.88
N ALA A 226 24.42 28.88 12.31
CA ALA A 226 23.13 29.30 11.75
C ALA A 226 22.68 28.37 10.62
N SER A 227 23.61 27.88 9.79
CA SER A 227 23.31 26.94 8.70
C SER A 227 22.90 25.56 9.21
N LEU A 228 23.50 25.09 10.32
CA LEU A 228 23.08 23.87 11.00
C LEU A 228 21.68 24.00 11.57
N LEU A 229 21.37 25.10 12.26
CA LEU A 229 20.03 25.35 12.81
C LEU A 229 18.98 25.48 11.70
N ALA A 230 19.33 26.10 10.57
CA ALA A 230 18.48 26.17 9.39
C ALA A 230 18.21 24.79 8.78
N LEU A 231 19.24 23.93 8.70
CA LEU A 231 19.10 22.55 8.24
C LEU A 231 18.21 21.74 9.19
N LEU A 232 18.38 21.89 10.50
CA LEU A 232 17.54 21.24 11.51
C LEU A 232 16.09 21.72 11.38
N ALA A 233 15.85 23.03 11.22
CA ALA A 233 14.50 23.56 10.98
C ALA A 233 13.88 23.01 9.69
N ALA A 234 14.65 22.87 8.61
CA ALA A 234 14.18 22.27 7.37
C ALA A 234 13.96 20.75 7.44
N ARG A 235 14.67 20.04 8.32
CA ARG A 235 14.55 18.57 8.50
C ARG A 235 13.48 18.19 9.52
N PHE A 236 13.27 19.00 10.56
CA PHE A 236 12.38 18.71 11.67
C PHE A 236 11.16 19.64 11.74
N GLY A 237 11.05 20.64 10.86
CA GLY A 237 9.85 21.48 10.76
C GLY A 237 8.58 20.69 10.40
N SER A 238 8.74 19.51 9.78
CA SER A 238 7.68 18.58 9.40
C SER A 238 7.24 17.61 10.51
N TRP A 239 7.62 17.82 11.77
CA TRP A 239 6.95 17.12 12.88
C TRP A 239 5.45 17.48 12.99
N GLY A 240 4.98 18.40 12.15
CA GLY A 240 3.58 18.64 11.82
C GLY A 240 3.32 18.51 10.31
N ASP A 241 3.15 17.31 9.76
CA ASP A 241 2.41 17.19 8.50
C ASP A 241 1.01 17.76 8.77
N SER A 242 0.58 18.74 7.99
CA SER A 242 -0.77 19.27 8.11
C SER A 242 -1.73 18.13 7.80
N PRO A 243 -2.74 17.85 8.65
CA PRO A 243 -3.75 16.86 8.32
C PRO A 243 -4.35 17.21 6.94
N PRO A 244 -4.66 16.22 6.10
CA PRO A 244 -5.23 16.49 4.79
C PRO A 244 -6.45 17.41 4.94
N VAL A 245 -6.52 18.43 4.08
CA VAL A 245 -7.60 19.42 4.15
C VAL A 245 -8.91 18.70 3.82
N SER A 246 -9.84 18.73 4.76
CA SER A 246 -11.19 18.18 4.56
C SER A 246 -11.89 18.93 3.44
N GLN A 247 -12.27 18.22 2.38
CA GLN A 247 -12.96 18.82 1.23
C GLN A 247 -14.47 18.97 1.48
N ASP A 248 -15.06 18.12 2.32
CA ASP A 248 -16.49 18.21 2.68
C ASP A 248 -16.77 17.62 4.07
N ALA A 249 -16.40 18.38 5.11
CA ALA A 249 -16.67 18.01 6.50
C ALA A 249 -18.18 17.86 6.80
N ALA A 250 -19.04 18.59 6.07
CA ALA A 250 -20.48 18.59 6.31
C ALA A 250 -21.10 17.24 5.88
N LEU A 251 -20.64 16.68 4.75
CA LEU A 251 -21.04 15.34 4.33
C LEU A 251 -20.60 14.29 5.35
N VAL A 252 -19.38 14.39 5.89
CA VAL A 252 -18.91 13.48 6.95
C VAL A 252 -19.79 13.57 8.19
N GLN A 253 -20.18 14.76 8.63
CA GLN A 253 -21.10 14.93 9.77
C GLN A 253 -22.47 14.29 9.54
N LYS A 254 -22.94 14.24 8.28
CA LYS A 254 -24.19 13.57 7.91
C LYS A 254 -24.07 12.05 7.84
N LEU A 255 -22.95 11.53 7.33
CA LEU A 255 -22.74 10.10 7.12
C LEU A 255 -22.26 9.38 8.39
N ALA A 256 -21.41 10.03 9.20
CA ALA A 256 -20.78 9.41 10.37
C ALA A 256 -21.75 8.80 11.39
N PRO A 257 -22.90 9.42 11.73
CA PRO A 257 -23.87 8.81 12.64
C PRO A 257 -24.51 7.52 12.10
N ASN A 258 -24.54 7.34 10.79
CA ASN A 258 -25.13 6.17 10.14
C ASN A 258 -24.10 5.07 9.85
N LEU A 259 -22.83 5.32 10.15
CA LEU A 259 -21.77 4.32 9.96
C LEU A 259 -22.00 3.16 10.93
N GLN A 260 -22.46 2.03 10.40
CA GLN A 260 -22.57 0.81 11.18
C GLN A 260 -21.19 0.16 11.29
N THR A 261 -20.47 0.40 12.39
CA THR A 261 -19.24 -0.33 12.70
C THR A 261 -19.56 -1.58 13.52
N ALA A 262 -20.20 -2.56 12.88
CA ALA A 262 -20.35 -3.89 13.46
C ALA A 262 -19.13 -4.73 13.05
N PHE A 263 -18.16 -4.87 13.95
CA PHE A 263 -17.09 -5.84 13.75
C PHE A 263 -17.65 -7.22 14.05
N ASP A 264 -17.69 -8.06 13.02
CA ASP A 264 -18.01 -9.45 13.19
C ASP A 264 -16.81 -10.16 13.81
N LEU A 265 -16.98 -10.69 15.02
CA LEU A 265 -15.94 -11.46 15.69
C LEU A 265 -15.60 -12.73 14.93
N ALA A 266 -16.54 -13.32 14.18
CA ALA A 266 -16.28 -14.49 13.35
C ALA A 266 -15.23 -14.21 12.25
N GLU A 267 -15.12 -12.94 11.83
CA GLU A 267 -14.14 -12.48 10.84
C GLU A 267 -12.88 -11.87 11.49
N THR A 268 -12.74 -11.99 12.82
CA THR A 268 -11.52 -11.56 13.51
C THR A 268 -10.44 -12.63 13.46
N ARG A 269 -9.21 -12.18 13.27
CA ARG A 269 -8.03 -13.02 13.32
C ARG A 269 -7.05 -12.47 14.34
N PHE A 270 -6.51 -13.38 15.15
CA PHE A 270 -5.42 -13.07 16.04
C PHE A 270 -4.10 -13.26 15.27
N GLU A 271 -3.28 -12.23 15.16
CA GLU A 271 -1.89 -12.39 14.74
C GLU A 271 -1.11 -12.67 16.03
N GLY A 272 -0.75 -13.93 16.27
CA GLY A 272 -0.16 -14.35 17.54
C GLY A 272 1.23 -13.78 17.83
N THR A 273 1.95 -14.40 18.75
CA THR A 273 3.28 -13.92 19.19
C THR A 273 4.43 -14.33 18.26
N GLU A 274 4.12 -15.02 17.16
CA GLU A 274 5.10 -15.75 16.34
C GLU A 274 5.91 -14.88 15.36
N ARG A 275 5.54 -13.60 15.14
CA ARG A 275 6.17 -12.71 14.14
C ARG A 275 6.74 -11.43 14.75
N SER A 276 7.71 -10.81 14.06
CA SER A 276 8.38 -9.54 14.43
C SER A 276 7.45 -8.33 14.60
N PHE A 277 6.19 -8.43 14.16
CA PHE A 277 5.20 -7.34 14.22
C PHE A 277 4.40 -7.28 15.53
N GLY A 278 4.58 -8.26 16.43
CA GLY A 278 3.92 -8.32 17.74
C GLY A 278 2.47 -8.80 17.70
N PRO A 279 1.93 -9.31 18.84
CA PRO A 279 0.58 -9.84 18.89
C PRO A 279 -0.48 -8.75 18.64
N SER A 280 -1.42 -9.01 17.72
CA SER A 280 -2.51 -8.08 17.40
C SER A 280 -3.81 -8.82 17.11
N LEU A 281 -4.94 -8.18 17.40
CA LEU A 281 -6.25 -8.63 16.94
C LEU A 281 -6.63 -7.78 15.74
N ARG A 282 -7.03 -8.41 14.65
CA ARG A 282 -7.52 -7.73 13.46
C ARG A 282 -8.87 -8.28 13.06
N GLY A 283 -9.70 -7.47 12.41
CA GLY A 283 -11.03 -7.88 11.98
C GLY A 283 -11.44 -7.20 10.70
N LYS A 284 -12.35 -7.84 9.98
CA LYS A 284 -12.97 -7.22 8.81
C LYS A 284 -14.04 -6.22 9.26
N LEU A 285 -14.15 -5.13 8.51
CA LEU A 285 -15.17 -4.12 8.74
C LEU A 285 -16.09 -4.06 7.51
N PRO A 286 -17.36 -4.46 7.64
CA PRO A 286 -18.38 -4.10 6.66
C PRO A 286 -18.76 -2.64 6.88
N ALA A 287 -17.98 -1.71 6.35
CA ALA A 287 -18.30 -0.29 6.46
C ALA A 287 -19.35 0.11 5.42
N VAL A 288 -20.63 0.03 5.80
CA VAL A 288 -21.71 0.56 4.97
C VAL A 288 -21.85 2.04 5.24
N THR A 289 -21.36 2.86 4.30
CA THR A 289 -21.43 4.34 4.38
C THR A 289 -22.77 4.89 3.92
N GLY A 290 -23.63 4.06 3.31
CA GLY A 290 -24.89 4.45 2.68
C GLY A 290 -24.74 5.09 1.29
N MET A 291 -23.50 5.30 0.81
CA MET A 291 -23.19 5.83 -0.52
C MET A 291 -22.17 4.93 -1.22
N LYS A 292 -22.44 4.55 -2.48
CA LYS A 292 -21.62 3.56 -3.21
C LYS A 292 -20.21 4.07 -3.56
N ASP A 293 -20.05 5.38 -3.65
CA ASP A 293 -18.81 6.08 -4.01
C ASP A 293 -18.01 6.51 -2.77
N VAL A 294 -18.54 6.34 -1.56
CA VAL A 294 -17.87 6.72 -0.31
C VAL A 294 -17.38 5.48 0.43
N HIS A 295 -16.11 5.47 0.80
CA HIS A 295 -15.50 4.44 1.63
C HIS A 295 -14.79 5.06 2.82
N VAL A 296 -14.53 4.24 3.84
CA VAL A 296 -13.87 4.67 5.08
C VAL A 296 -12.70 3.79 5.42
N VAL A 297 -11.76 4.37 6.15
CA VAL A 297 -10.56 3.71 6.65
C VAL A 297 -10.50 3.96 8.14
N LEU A 298 -10.36 2.89 8.92
CA LEU A 298 -10.28 2.99 10.38
C LEU A 298 -8.83 2.87 10.81
N ARG A 299 -8.39 3.85 11.61
CA ARG A 299 -7.07 3.85 12.25
C ARG A 299 -7.25 3.77 13.75
N PRO A 300 -6.75 2.72 14.42
CA PRO A 300 -6.85 2.61 15.87
C PRO A 300 -6.01 3.72 16.52
N LEU A 301 -6.64 4.47 17.43
CA LEU A 301 -6.00 5.47 18.27
C LEU A 301 -5.40 4.80 19.51
N SER A 302 -6.26 4.12 20.26
CA SER A 302 -5.90 3.45 21.49
C SER A 302 -6.87 2.32 21.78
N SER A 303 -6.40 1.32 22.51
CA SER A 303 -7.19 0.20 22.99
C SER A 303 -7.11 0.11 24.51
N VAL A 304 -8.24 -0.06 25.17
CA VAL A 304 -8.36 -0.37 26.59
C VAL A 304 -8.69 -1.85 26.73
N PHE A 305 -7.83 -2.56 27.46
CA PHE A 305 -7.97 -3.98 27.77
C PHE A 305 -8.46 -4.15 29.20
N THR A 306 -9.55 -4.85 29.41
CA THR A 306 -10.10 -5.17 30.73
C THR A 306 -10.03 -6.67 30.96
N GLN A 307 -9.29 -7.10 31.99
CA GLN A 307 -9.14 -8.51 32.36
C GLN A 307 -8.93 -8.63 33.88
N ALA A 308 -9.64 -9.56 34.52
CA ALA A 308 -9.56 -9.85 35.96
C ALA A 308 -9.66 -8.59 36.86
N GLY A 309 -10.54 -7.64 36.51
CA GLY A 309 -10.74 -6.39 37.26
C GLY A 309 -9.65 -5.32 37.06
N SER A 310 -8.62 -5.59 36.27
CA SER A 310 -7.61 -4.61 35.86
C SER A 310 -7.93 -4.04 34.48
N SER A 311 -7.66 -2.75 34.27
CA SER A 311 -7.79 -2.11 32.96
C SER A 311 -6.47 -1.48 32.54
N ARG A 312 -6.07 -1.70 31.30
CA ARG A 312 -4.83 -1.16 30.73
C ARG A 312 -5.10 -0.50 29.39
N ARG A 313 -4.70 0.75 29.25
CA ARG A 313 -4.71 1.47 27.97
C ARG A 313 -3.39 1.25 27.23
N VAL A 314 -3.45 1.00 25.94
CA VAL A 314 -2.31 0.95 25.02
C VAL A 314 -2.60 1.90 23.88
N GLU A 315 -1.67 2.82 23.63
CA GLU A 315 -1.71 3.67 22.45
C GLU A 315 -1.22 2.88 21.23
N SER A 316 -1.88 3.05 20.09
CA SER A 316 -1.48 2.37 18.88
C SER A 316 -0.18 2.99 18.33
N ALA A 317 0.84 2.17 18.06
CA ALA A 317 2.06 2.64 17.38
C ALA A 317 1.80 3.06 15.92
N GLU A 318 0.68 2.61 15.33
CA GLU A 318 0.19 3.03 14.02
C GLU A 318 -0.49 4.41 14.05
N HIS A 319 -0.67 4.99 15.25
CA HIS A 319 -1.30 6.30 15.42
C HIS A 319 -0.43 7.46 14.94
N HIS A 320 0.86 7.28 14.61
CA HIS A 320 1.69 8.42 14.21
C HIS A 320 1.06 9.18 13.02
N PRO A 321 0.52 10.40 13.24
CA PRO A 321 -0.09 11.23 12.19
C PRO A 321 0.95 11.67 11.15
N TYR A 322 2.22 11.42 11.43
CA TYR A 322 3.42 12.01 10.82
C TYR A 322 4.31 10.99 10.11
N ARG A 323 3.81 9.78 9.84
CA ARG A 323 4.54 8.83 8.99
C ARG A 323 4.35 9.21 7.52
N PRO A 324 5.25 8.75 6.61
CA PRO A 324 5.34 9.18 5.20
C PRO A 324 4.06 8.92 4.36
N SER A 325 3.01 8.43 4.98
CA SER A 325 1.78 8.01 4.37
C SER A 325 0.94 9.20 3.87
N ALA A 326 1.11 10.46 4.25
CA ALA A 326 0.33 11.52 3.61
C ALA A 326 0.43 11.49 2.05
N TYR A 327 1.57 11.04 1.51
CA TYR A 327 1.77 10.77 0.06
C TYR A 327 1.44 9.33 -0.37
N PHE A 328 1.64 8.33 0.51
CA PHE A 328 1.41 6.90 0.19
C PHE A 328 0.03 6.36 0.62
N THR A 329 -0.54 6.75 1.77
CA THR A 329 -1.90 6.34 2.22
C THR A 329 -2.96 6.62 1.18
N PRO A 330 -3.08 7.80 0.53
CA PRO A 330 -4.15 8.00 -0.45
C PRO A 330 -4.07 6.99 -1.60
N GLN A 331 -2.87 6.66 -2.06
CA GLN A 331 -2.66 5.67 -3.12
C GLN A 331 -2.99 4.25 -2.64
N TRP A 332 -2.44 3.82 -1.50
CA TRP A 332 -2.79 2.52 -0.91
C TRP A 332 -4.30 2.41 -0.64
N GLU A 333 -4.96 3.47 -0.20
CA GLU A 333 -6.40 3.49 0.03
C GLU A 333 -7.21 3.46 -1.27
N VAL A 334 -6.76 4.07 -2.38
CA VAL A 334 -7.36 3.86 -3.73
C VAL A 334 -7.35 2.39 -4.11
N TYR A 335 -6.30 1.66 -3.74
CA TYR A 335 -6.18 0.26 -4.07
C TYR A 335 -6.95 -0.68 -3.13
N ARG A 336 -7.54 -0.19 -2.04
CA ARG A 336 -8.21 -0.99 -0.99
C ARG A 336 -9.74 -1.08 -1.06
N GLY A 337 -10.41 -0.20 -1.81
CA GLY A 337 -11.87 -0.08 -1.83
C GLY A 337 -12.53 -0.89 -2.95
N ASN A 338 -12.81 -2.16 -2.68
CA ASN A 338 -13.46 -3.08 -3.62
C ASN A 338 -14.89 -2.62 -3.98
N GLN A 339 -15.67 -2.14 -3.00
CA GLN A 339 -17.06 -1.71 -3.18
C GLN A 339 -17.24 -0.55 -4.17
N VAL A 340 -16.19 0.25 -4.37
CA VAL A 340 -16.28 1.40 -5.27
C VAL A 340 -16.08 0.99 -6.73
N LEU A 341 -15.20 0.02 -7.00
CA LEU A 341 -15.01 -0.49 -8.36
C LEU A 341 -16.30 -1.13 -8.90
N SER A 342 -16.99 -1.94 -8.09
CA SER A 342 -18.26 -2.55 -8.49
C SER A 342 -19.40 -1.53 -8.68
N GLY A 343 -19.29 -0.33 -8.11
CA GLY A 343 -20.24 0.77 -8.33
C GLY A 343 -20.10 1.46 -9.69
N PHE A 344 -18.90 1.46 -10.29
CA PHE A 344 -18.61 2.18 -11.54
C PHE A 344 -18.74 1.34 -12.81
N PHE A 345 -18.67 0.02 -12.70
CA PHE A 345 -18.68 -0.89 -13.84
C PHE A 345 -19.83 -1.91 -13.72
N PRO A 346 -20.29 -2.50 -14.83
CA PRO A 346 -21.27 -3.59 -14.78
C PRO A 346 -20.80 -4.74 -13.86
N LYS A 347 -21.72 -5.39 -13.14
CA LYS A 347 -21.39 -6.47 -12.18
C LYS A 347 -20.55 -7.61 -12.78
N SER A 348 -20.75 -7.94 -14.05
CA SER A 348 -20.04 -9.00 -14.77
C SER A 348 -18.64 -8.60 -15.29
N THR A 349 -18.12 -7.44 -14.84
CA THR A 349 -16.82 -6.90 -15.28
C THR A 349 -15.70 -7.57 -14.51
N LEU A 350 -14.77 -8.20 -15.22
CA LEU A 350 -13.57 -8.77 -14.63
C LEU A 350 -12.51 -7.66 -14.50
N PHE A 351 -11.92 -7.55 -13.31
CA PHE A 351 -10.85 -6.61 -13.01
C PHE A 351 -9.51 -7.35 -13.03
N MET A 352 -8.56 -6.87 -13.82
CA MET A 352 -7.27 -7.54 -14.01
C MET A 352 -6.12 -6.59 -13.61
N PRO A 353 -5.32 -6.95 -12.59
CA PRO A 353 -4.07 -6.26 -12.30
C PRO A 353 -2.96 -6.72 -13.26
N ASP A 354 -2.14 -5.78 -13.75
CA ASP A 354 -1.10 -6.06 -14.75
C ASP A 354 0.35 -5.90 -14.24
N ASP A 355 0.56 -5.46 -12.99
CA ASP A 355 1.92 -5.32 -12.42
C ASP A 355 2.55 -6.70 -12.14
N GLU A 356 3.75 -6.92 -12.67
CA GLU A 356 4.54 -8.16 -12.55
C GLU A 356 5.24 -8.30 -11.18
N TYR A 357 5.51 -7.19 -10.48
CA TYR A 357 6.38 -7.19 -9.31
C TYR A 357 5.62 -6.98 -8.01
N MET A 358 4.67 -6.04 -7.96
CA MET A 358 3.78 -5.83 -6.81
C MET A 358 2.46 -5.23 -7.27
N PRO A 359 1.38 -6.03 -7.47
CA PRO A 359 0.08 -5.46 -7.80
C PRO A 359 -0.30 -4.47 -6.70
N LYS A 360 -0.44 -3.19 -7.08
CA LYS A 360 -0.80 -2.15 -6.11
C LYS A 360 -2.22 -2.38 -5.64
N TRP A 361 -3.06 -2.87 -6.56
CA TRP A 361 -4.40 -3.35 -6.33
C TRP A 361 -4.40 -4.71 -5.63
N THR A 362 -4.65 -4.67 -4.33
CA THR A 362 -5.05 -5.86 -3.58
C THR A 362 -6.56 -5.79 -3.36
N LEU A 363 -7.33 -6.78 -3.82
CA LEU A 363 -8.71 -6.89 -3.34
C LEU A 363 -8.65 -7.05 -1.84
N ASN A 364 -9.12 -6.02 -1.15
CA ASN A 364 -9.09 -5.95 0.29
C ASN A 364 -10.30 -6.63 0.94
N ASP A 365 -10.92 -7.61 0.26
CA ASP A 365 -11.98 -8.42 0.88
C ASP A 365 -11.46 -9.15 2.13
N GLN A 366 -10.13 -9.13 2.34
CA GLN A 366 -9.40 -9.65 3.49
C GLN A 366 -8.51 -8.65 4.24
N ALA A 367 -8.43 -7.33 3.96
CA ALA A 367 -7.70 -6.50 4.93
C ALA A 367 -8.46 -6.50 6.23
N LEU A 368 -7.79 -7.02 7.21
CA LEU A 368 -8.23 -6.94 8.56
C LEU A 368 -7.76 -5.59 9.09
N THR A 369 -8.72 -4.77 9.46
CA THR A 369 -8.47 -3.55 10.23
C THR A 369 -7.88 -3.97 11.57
N PRO A 370 -6.75 -3.37 11.99
CA PRO A 370 -6.19 -3.64 13.30
C PRO A 370 -7.16 -3.16 14.37
N LEU A 371 -7.72 -4.10 15.14
CA LEU A 371 -8.65 -3.83 16.23
C LEU A 371 -7.93 -3.54 17.53
N ALA A 372 -6.82 -4.22 17.79
CA ALA A 372 -6.03 -4.01 18.99
C ALA A 372 -4.58 -4.50 18.79
N ALA A 373 -3.62 -3.79 19.35
CA ALA A 373 -2.23 -4.21 19.44
C ALA A 373 -1.86 -4.49 20.90
N PHE A 374 -1.27 -5.65 21.17
CA PHE A 374 -0.91 -6.07 22.52
C PHE A 374 0.56 -5.74 22.83
N SER A 375 0.79 -4.97 23.89
CA SER A 375 2.14 -4.64 24.37
C SER A 375 2.49 -5.44 25.63
N LYS A 376 3.78 -5.69 25.87
CA LYS A 376 4.23 -6.41 27.08
C LYS A 376 3.88 -5.61 28.35
N PRO A 377 3.43 -6.27 29.44
CA PRO A 377 3.06 -7.69 29.52
C PRO A 377 1.77 -8.02 28.74
N HIS A 378 1.76 -9.14 28.03
CA HIS A 378 0.61 -9.58 27.23
C HIS A 378 -0.57 -10.01 28.13
N PRO A 379 -1.84 -9.91 27.65
CA PRO A 379 -2.99 -10.45 28.37
C PRO A 379 -2.87 -11.97 28.54
N ARG A 380 -3.56 -12.53 29.54
CA ARG A 380 -3.69 -13.98 29.71
C ARG A 380 -4.66 -14.51 28.64
N PHE A 381 -4.26 -15.56 27.93
CA PHE A 381 -4.99 -16.02 26.72
C PHE A 381 -6.22 -16.87 27.04
N ASP A 382 -6.23 -17.50 28.21
CA ASP A 382 -7.23 -18.42 28.73
C ASP A 382 -8.35 -17.74 29.55
N GLU A 383 -8.12 -16.50 29.99
CA GLU A 383 -9.08 -15.72 30.77
C GLU A 383 -9.94 -14.82 29.88
N PRO A 384 -11.19 -14.48 30.30
CA PRO A 384 -12.01 -13.50 29.61
C PRO A 384 -11.32 -12.15 29.47
N LEU A 385 -11.37 -11.59 28.27
CA LEU A 385 -10.76 -10.32 27.89
C LEU A 385 -11.82 -9.42 27.25
N GLY A 386 -12.02 -8.22 27.82
CA GLY A 386 -12.76 -7.14 27.18
C GLY A 386 -11.80 -6.19 26.47
N ILE A 387 -12.16 -5.77 25.26
CA ILE A 387 -11.38 -4.82 24.44
C ILE A 387 -12.30 -3.65 24.06
N GLU A 388 -11.86 -2.44 24.34
CA GLU A 388 -12.50 -1.22 23.82
C GLU A 388 -11.47 -0.43 23.02
N THR A 389 -11.72 -0.23 21.73
CA THR A 389 -10.81 0.49 20.83
C THR A 389 -11.46 1.76 20.31
N GLU A 390 -10.74 2.86 20.43
CA GLU A 390 -11.08 4.14 19.80
C GLU A 390 -10.44 4.21 18.41
N PHE A 391 -11.21 4.63 17.41
CA PHE A 391 -10.75 4.78 16.03
C PHE A 391 -10.94 6.20 15.53
N VAL A 392 -10.01 6.64 14.68
CA VAL A 392 -10.28 7.69 13.70
C VAL A 392 -10.81 7.02 12.44
N VAL A 393 -11.92 7.55 11.94
CA VAL A 393 -12.49 7.16 10.66
C VAL A 393 -12.12 8.23 9.64
N ASP A 394 -11.28 7.88 8.68
CA ASP A 394 -10.98 8.73 7.53
C ASP A 394 -11.99 8.44 6.42
N TRP A 395 -12.63 9.48 5.92
CA TRP A 395 -13.68 9.38 4.91
C TRP A 395 -13.15 9.78 3.54
N PHE A 396 -13.40 8.93 2.55
CA PHE A 396 -12.94 9.15 1.19
C PHE A 396 -14.08 8.98 0.20
N GLN A 397 -14.27 9.94 -0.70
CA GLN A 397 -15.14 9.79 -1.85
C GLN A 397 -14.29 9.47 -3.06
N ARG A 398 -14.70 8.48 -3.84
CA ARG A 398 -14.09 8.21 -5.13
C ARG A 398 -14.99 8.69 -6.23
N ASP A 399 -14.39 9.38 -7.18
CA ASP A 399 -15.10 9.86 -8.35
C ASP A 399 -14.33 9.53 -9.62
N ARG A 400 -15.09 9.33 -10.70
CA ARG A 400 -14.53 9.19 -12.03
C ARG A 400 -14.18 10.58 -12.55
N ALA A 401 -12.99 11.03 -12.18
CA ALA A 401 -12.52 12.39 -12.46
C ALA A 401 -12.39 12.67 -13.95
N LEU A 402 -11.92 11.68 -14.73
CA LEU A 402 -11.84 11.75 -16.19
C LEU A 402 -12.25 10.42 -16.82
N GLU A 403 -12.88 10.51 -18.00
CA GLU A 403 -13.09 9.40 -18.91
C GLU A 403 -12.87 9.92 -20.34
N MET A 404 -12.05 9.22 -21.14
CA MET A 404 -11.84 9.57 -22.54
C MET A 404 -11.68 8.34 -23.44
N PRO A 405 -11.99 8.43 -24.74
CA PRO A 405 -11.71 7.37 -25.69
C PRO A 405 -10.20 7.19 -25.90
N VAL A 406 -9.76 5.95 -26.13
CA VAL A 406 -8.35 5.61 -26.41
C VAL A 406 -8.04 5.88 -27.89
N VAL A 407 -8.01 7.15 -28.27
CA VAL A 407 -7.75 7.61 -29.64
C VAL A 407 -6.72 8.74 -29.61
N ALA A 408 -5.80 8.77 -30.56
CA ALA A 408 -4.83 9.86 -30.67
C ALA A 408 -5.55 11.19 -30.89
N GLY A 409 -5.13 12.22 -30.15
CA GLY A 409 -5.75 13.54 -30.14
C GLY A 409 -6.90 13.69 -29.15
N ALA A 410 -7.42 12.62 -28.54
CA ALA A 410 -8.44 12.71 -27.51
C ALA A 410 -7.91 13.50 -26.31
N SER A 411 -8.73 14.41 -25.79
CA SER A 411 -8.41 15.22 -24.61
C SER A 411 -9.61 15.36 -23.68
N THR A 412 -9.33 15.49 -22.39
CA THR A 412 -10.33 15.75 -21.36
C THR A 412 -9.67 16.50 -20.21
N GLU A 413 -10.47 17.21 -19.41
CA GLU A 413 -9.97 18.04 -18.32
C GLU A 413 -10.92 18.04 -17.13
N CYS A 414 -10.34 18.26 -15.96
CA CYS A 414 -11.04 18.62 -14.73
C CYS A 414 -10.22 19.72 -14.02
N ASP A 415 -10.71 20.19 -12.87
CA ASP A 415 -10.16 21.38 -12.17
C ASP A 415 -8.65 21.32 -11.87
N GLU A 416 -8.08 20.12 -11.81
CA GLU A 416 -6.72 19.90 -11.30
C GLU A 416 -5.81 19.19 -12.30
N VAL A 417 -6.36 18.60 -13.36
CA VAL A 417 -5.61 17.90 -14.41
C VAL A 417 -6.28 17.99 -15.77
N ARG A 418 -5.46 18.18 -16.81
CA ARG A 418 -5.83 18.08 -18.22
C ARG A 418 -4.99 16.98 -18.86
N TRP A 419 -5.64 16.11 -19.62
CA TRP A 419 -5.04 14.98 -20.29
C TRP A 419 -5.27 15.04 -21.78
N LYS A 420 -4.24 14.70 -22.57
CA LYS A 420 -4.32 14.56 -24.02
C LYS A 420 -3.50 13.37 -24.50
N ILE A 421 -4.14 12.45 -25.22
CA ILE A 421 -3.44 11.32 -25.84
C ILE A 421 -2.73 11.84 -27.08
N LEU A 422 -1.39 11.79 -27.08
CA LEU A 422 -0.58 12.21 -28.23
C LEU A 422 -0.48 11.10 -29.28
N ARG A 423 -0.28 9.86 -28.82
CA ARG A 423 -0.11 8.70 -29.70
C ARG A 423 -0.66 7.46 -28.99
N VAL A 424 -1.36 6.64 -29.78
CA VAL A 424 -1.74 5.27 -29.44
C VAL A 424 -0.89 4.38 -30.32
N SER A 425 -0.09 3.50 -29.74
CA SER A 425 0.76 2.58 -30.50
C SER A 425 0.53 1.15 -30.01
N PRO A 426 0.46 0.15 -30.89
CA PRO A 426 0.90 -1.18 -30.48
C PRO A 426 2.34 -1.04 -29.99
N ALA A 427 2.68 -1.62 -28.84
CA ALA A 427 4.02 -1.46 -28.28
C ALA A 427 5.05 -2.04 -29.26
N GLU A 428 6.07 -1.25 -29.60
CA GLU A 428 7.22 -1.72 -30.36
C GLU A 428 8.18 -2.41 -29.37
N GLY A 429 8.02 -3.73 -29.19
CA GLY A 429 8.81 -4.50 -28.23
C GLY A 429 8.57 -6.02 -28.30
N PRO A 430 9.30 -6.84 -27.51
CA PRO A 430 9.26 -8.30 -27.59
C PRO A 430 7.97 -8.94 -27.04
N LYS A 431 7.05 -8.15 -26.45
CA LYS A 431 5.74 -8.64 -25.97
C LYS A 431 4.67 -8.38 -27.05
N PRO A 432 4.33 -9.36 -27.91
CA PRO A 432 3.31 -9.18 -28.92
C PRO A 432 1.96 -8.80 -28.28
N GLY A 433 1.24 -7.86 -28.87
CA GLY A 433 -0.11 -7.48 -28.44
C GLY A 433 -0.22 -6.42 -27.34
N ALA A 434 0.87 -5.81 -26.89
CA ALA A 434 0.80 -4.73 -25.90
C ALA A 434 0.28 -3.40 -26.49
N LEU A 435 -0.43 -2.63 -25.68
CA LEU A 435 -0.91 -1.28 -25.99
C LEU A 435 -0.08 -0.25 -25.22
N THR A 436 0.54 0.69 -25.94
CA THR A 436 1.27 1.81 -25.36
C THR A 436 0.60 3.13 -25.71
N LEU A 437 0.32 3.94 -24.68
CA LEU A 437 -0.24 5.28 -24.79
C LEU A 437 0.81 6.30 -24.38
N PHE A 438 1.01 7.31 -25.23
CA PHE A 438 1.76 8.51 -24.90
C PHE A 438 0.77 9.60 -24.50
N LEU A 439 0.72 9.90 -23.21
CA LEU A 439 -0.21 10.82 -22.59
C LEU A 439 0.51 12.10 -22.20
N HIS A 440 0.05 13.23 -22.73
CA HIS A 440 0.44 14.54 -22.24
C HIS A 440 -0.51 14.94 -21.11
N GLN A 441 0.06 15.24 -19.95
CA GLN A 441 -0.64 15.59 -18.73
C GLN A 441 -0.21 16.99 -18.28
N GLU A 442 -1.18 17.88 -18.07
CA GLU A 442 -0.99 19.13 -17.34
C GLU A 442 -1.64 18.97 -15.97
N SER A 443 -0.90 19.12 -14.88
CA SER A 443 -1.46 18.97 -13.53
C SER A 443 -0.90 19.99 -12.56
N ARG A 444 -1.59 20.24 -11.45
CA ARG A 444 -1.01 20.99 -10.32
C ARG A 444 0.27 20.33 -9.82
N THR A 445 1.24 21.10 -9.33
CA THR A 445 2.53 20.52 -8.90
C THR A 445 2.40 19.65 -7.64
N HIS A 446 1.42 19.94 -6.78
CA HIS A 446 1.10 19.14 -5.59
C HIS A 446 0.03 18.05 -5.85
N TRP A 447 -0.32 17.84 -7.12
CA TRP A 447 -1.37 16.91 -7.53
C TRP A 447 -1.18 15.47 -7.05
N ASP A 448 0.06 14.97 -7.10
CA ASP A 448 0.40 13.61 -6.66
C ASP A 448 0.39 13.46 -5.13
N ALA A 449 0.46 14.58 -4.39
CA ALA A 449 0.57 14.63 -2.94
C ALA A 449 -0.80 14.60 -2.25
N GLU A 450 -1.80 15.21 -2.88
CA GLU A 450 -3.09 15.52 -2.23
C GLU A 450 -4.18 14.48 -2.53
N ASN A 451 -4.10 13.77 -3.65
CA ASN A 451 -5.17 12.88 -4.09
C ASN A 451 -4.62 11.50 -4.53
N GLY A 452 -5.12 10.45 -3.90
CA GLY A 452 -4.90 9.09 -4.39
C GLY A 452 -5.55 8.94 -5.78
N GLN A 453 -4.80 8.47 -6.76
CA GLN A 453 -5.27 8.35 -8.14
C GLN A 453 -4.95 6.98 -8.72
N ALA A 454 -5.82 6.49 -9.59
CA ALA A 454 -5.55 5.30 -10.39
C ALA A 454 -6.00 5.49 -11.84
N ILE A 455 -5.15 5.01 -12.75
CA ILE A 455 -5.40 5.04 -14.19
C ILE A 455 -5.88 3.64 -14.61
N LEU A 456 -7.13 3.57 -15.07
CA LEU A 456 -7.74 2.33 -15.53
C LEU A 456 -7.90 2.32 -17.05
N LEU A 457 -7.75 1.15 -17.65
CA LEU A 457 -8.13 0.90 -19.04
C LEU A 457 -9.37 0.00 -19.06
N HIS A 458 -10.52 0.58 -19.43
CA HIS A 458 -11.78 -0.14 -19.56
C HIS A 458 -11.99 -0.60 -21.00
N LEU A 459 -12.26 -1.90 -21.16
CA LEU A 459 -12.58 -2.57 -22.42
C LEU A 459 -14.03 -3.08 -22.36
N PRO A 460 -15.04 -2.25 -22.71
CA PRO A 460 -16.45 -2.57 -22.49
C PRO A 460 -16.91 -3.81 -23.25
N ALA A 461 -16.45 -3.98 -24.49
CA ALA A 461 -16.81 -5.12 -25.34
C ALA A 461 -16.37 -6.47 -24.75
N GLN A 462 -15.28 -6.47 -23.98
CA GLN A 462 -14.76 -7.67 -23.31
C GLN A 462 -15.23 -7.79 -21.85
N ARG A 463 -15.98 -6.80 -21.34
CA ARG A 463 -16.35 -6.67 -19.91
C ARG A 463 -15.12 -6.81 -19.01
N LEU A 464 -14.06 -6.10 -19.35
CA LEU A 464 -12.76 -6.17 -18.69
C LEU A 464 -12.28 -4.77 -18.32
N VAL A 465 -11.68 -4.64 -17.13
CA VAL A 465 -10.97 -3.42 -16.70
C VAL A 465 -9.56 -3.81 -16.28
N ARG A 466 -8.56 -3.21 -16.93
CA ARG A 466 -7.16 -3.26 -16.45
C ARG A 466 -6.96 -2.19 -15.40
N LEU A 467 -6.55 -2.61 -14.21
CA LEU A 467 -6.53 -1.76 -13.04
C LEU A 467 -5.30 -0.83 -12.97
N GLU A 468 -4.22 -1.20 -13.62
CA GLU A 468 -3.03 -0.37 -13.72
C GLU A 468 -2.22 -0.72 -14.96
N PRO A 469 -1.43 0.22 -15.52
CA PRO A 469 -0.47 -0.11 -16.55
C PRO A 469 0.67 -0.96 -15.95
N ALA A 470 1.08 -2.02 -16.66
CA ALA A 470 2.26 -2.80 -16.28
C ALA A 470 3.55 -1.95 -16.26
N ARG A 471 3.57 -0.88 -17.06
CA ARG A 471 4.66 0.10 -17.04
C ARG A 471 4.09 1.51 -17.16
N GLN A 472 4.42 2.35 -16.18
CA GLN A 472 4.21 3.79 -16.21
C GLN A 472 5.56 4.48 -16.12
N THR A 473 5.94 5.24 -17.14
CA THR A 473 7.22 5.95 -17.18
C THR A 473 6.99 7.43 -17.46
N ILE A 474 7.59 8.30 -16.64
CA ILE A 474 7.67 9.73 -16.94
C ILE A 474 8.80 9.91 -17.95
N VAL A 475 8.44 10.22 -19.20
CA VAL A 475 9.39 10.43 -20.30
C VAL A 475 9.98 11.84 -20.22
N SER A 476 9.17 12.82 -19.83
CA SER A 476 9.59 14.21 -19.64
C SER A 476 8.66 14.95 -18.69
N GLN A 477 9.18 16.02 -18.08
CA GLN A 477 8.49 16.85 -17.12
C GLN A 477 8.99 18.30 -17.21
N ARG A 478 8.08 19.28 -17.08
CA ARG A 478 8.36 20.73 -17.12
C ARG A 478 7.46 21.48 -16.15
N GLY A 479 7.88 22.67 -15.70
CA GLY A 479 7.04 23.52 -14.83
C GLY A 479 6.92 23.02 -13.38
N ASP A 480 7.88 22.25 -12.87
CA ASP A 480 7.80 21.68 -11.51
C ASP A 480 7.83 22.71 -10.38
N HIS A 481 8.17 23.95 -10.69
CA HIS A 481 8.30 25.01 -9.71
C HIS A 481 7.31 26.15 -9.95
N THR A 482 6.37 25.96 -10.87
CA THR A 482 5.43 26.98 -11.34
C THR A 482 4.00 26.80 -10.83
N GLY A 483 3.75 25.85 -9.92
CA GLY A 483 2.42 25.54 -9.37
C GLY A 483 1.55 24.65 -10.27
N TRP A 484 1.86 24.65 -11.58
CA TRP A 484 1.35 23.71 -12.58
C TRP A 484 2.51 23.16 -13.41
N ARG A 485 2.50 21.85 -13.65
CA ARG A 485 3.53 21.13 -14.40
C ARG A 485 2.93 20.43 -15.62
N HIS A 486 3.77 20.23 -16.62
CA HIS A 486 3.48 19.44 -17.81
C HIS A 486 4.29 18.15 -17.72
N THR A 487 3.69 17.01 -18.04
CA THR A 487 4.31 15.69 -17.93
C THR A 487 3.95 14.86 -19.14
N LEU A 488 4.95 14.25 -19.77
CA LEU A 488 4.75 13.24 -20.79
C LEU A 488 4.87 11.86 -20.15
N LEU A 489 3.76 11.15 -20.10
CA LEU A 489 3.65 9.80 -19.57
C LEU A 489 3.62 8.78 -20.71
N GLU A 490 4.35 7.70 -20.52
CA GLU A 490 4.23 6.48 -21.31
C GLU A 490 3.56 5.40 -20.44
N LEU A 491 2.38 4.97 -20.86
CA LEU A 491 1.57 3.96 -20.19
C LEU A 491 1.49 2.72 -21.07
N THR A 492 1.87 1.56 -20.55
CA THR A 492 1.84 0.31 -21.31
C THR A 492 1.06 -0.78 -20.58
N TRP A 493 0.13 -1.40 -21.32
CA TRP A 493 -0.61 -2.59 -20.89
C TRP A 493 -0.27 -3.77 -21.80
N PRO A 494 0.13 -4.92 -21.26
CA PRO A 494 0.38 -6.11 -22.05
C PRO A 494 -0.95 -6.78 -22.45
N HIS A 495 -0.89 -7.63 -23.47
CA HIS A 495 -1.98 -8.52 -23.86
C HIS A 495 -3.34 -7.84 -24.13
N ILE A 496 -3.33 -6.63 -24.71
CA ILE A 496 -4.56 -5.90 -25.06
C ILE A 496 -5.03 -6.25 -26.47
N LEU A 497 -4.12 -6.26 -27.44
CA LEU A 497 -4.42 -6.50 -28.85
C LEU A 497 -4.30 -7.99 -29.21
N ASN A 498 -3.35 -8.68 -28.59
CA ASN A 498 -3.14 -10.11 -28.76
C ASN A 498 -2.98 -10.75 -27.38
N HIS A 499 -3.46 -11.98 -27.22
CA HIS A 499 -3.16 -12.80 -26.06
C HIS A 499 -1.68 -13.19 -26.03
N ALA A 500 -1.22 -13.79 -24.92
CA ALA A 500 0.17 -14.23 -24.75
C ALA A 500 0.65 -15.24 -25.81
N ASP A 501 -0.25 -16.02 -26.38
CA ASP A 501 0.00 -16.96 -27.48
C ASP A 501 -0.04 -16.31 -28.88
N GLY A 502 -0.33 -15.00 -28.97
CA GLY A 502 -0.39 -14.24 -30.21
C GLY A 502 -1.75 -14.21 -30.90
N GLU A 503 -2.76 -14.97 -30.43
CA GLU A 503 -4.13 -14.90 -30.97
C GLU A 503 -4.71 -13.48 -30.74
N PRO A 504 -5.39 -12.87 -31.73
CA PRO A 504 -5.99 -11.55 -31.55
C PRO A 504 -7.09 -11.60 -30.49
N THR A 505 -7.12 -10.62 -29.58
CA THR A 505 -8.13 -10.53 -28.51
C THR A 505 -9.50 -10.05 -29.02
N GLY A 506 -9.55 -9.51 -30.24
CA GLY A 506 -10.70 -8.81 -30.77
C GLY A 506 -11.01 -7.48 -30.07
N ALA A 507 -10.03 -6.90 -29.34
CA ALA A 507 -10.22 -5.62 -28.66
C ALA A 507 -10.53 -4.49 -29.65
N ASP A 508 -11.71 -3.88 -29.49
CA ASP A 508 -12.06 -2.65 -30.20
C ASP A 508 -11.54 -1.43 -29.43
N LEU A 509 -10.37 -0.94 -29.84
CA LEU A 509 -9.75 0.26 -29.26
C LEU A 509 -10.62 1.51 -29.38
N ALA A 510 -11.54 1.60 -30.37
CA ALA A 510 -12.43 2.75 -30.50
C ALA A 510 -13.47 2.78 -29.36
N SER A 511 -13.88 1.61 -28.88
CA SER A 511 -14.76 1.47 -27.71
C SER A 511 -14.02 1.57 -26.38
N ALA A 512 -12.69 1.38 -26.37
CA ALA A 512 -11.88 1.43 -25.16
C ALA A 512 -11.91 2.82 -24.50
N ARG A 513 -11.84 2.84 -23.17
CA ARG A 513 -11.87 4.07 -22.37
C ARG A 513 -10.70 4.11 -21.40
N LEU A 514 -9.99 5.23 -21.39
CA LEU A 514 -9.02 5.55 -20.36
C LEU A 514 -9.74 6.33 -19.26
N ILE A 515 -9.65 5.84 -18.02
CA ILE A 515 -10.38 6.39 -16.88
C ILE A 515 -9.39 6.81 -15.79
N LEU A 516 -9.57 8.01 -15.25
CA LEU A 516 -8.91 8.45 -14.03
C LEU A 516 -9.89 8.33 -12.87
N LEU A 517 -9.59 7.45 -11.92
CA LEU A 517 -10.25 7.44 -10.62
C LEU A 517 -9.48 8.34 -9.66
N ARG A 518 -10.19 9.26 -9.00
CA ARG A 518 -9.66 10.12 -7.94
C ARG A 518 -10.27 9.70 -6.61
N SER A 519 -9.46 9.76 -5.55
CA SER A 519 -9.90 9.62 -4.16
C SER A 519 -9.76 10.96 -3.45
N ARG A 520 -10.89 11.55 -3.05
CA ARG A 520 -11.01 12.81 -2.34
C ARG A 520 -11.17 12.57 -0.85
N PHE A 521 -10.37 13.22 -0.03
CA PHE A 521 -10.52 13.16 1.42
C PHE A 521 -11.66 14.08 1.88
N LEU A 522 -12.75 13.48 2.36
CA LEU A 522 -13.91 14.24 2.83
C LEU A 522 -13.69 14.81 4.22
N GLY A 523 -12.99 14.09 5.10
CA GLY A 523 -12.73 14.51 6.47
C GLY A 523 -12.57 13.33 7.44
N GLN A 524 -12.58 13.62 8.73
CA GLN A 524 -12.44 12.62 9.80
C GLN A 524 -13.65 12.62 10.72
N SER A 525 -14.01 11.43 11.21
CA SER A 525 -14.87 11.28 12.37
C SER A 525 -14.23 10.34 13.38
N ARG A 526 -14.89 10.14 14.53
CA ARG A 526 -14.47 9.19 15.55
C ARG A 526 -15.55 8.15 15.75
N THR A 527 -15.12 6.93 16.03
CA THR A 527 -15.99 5.85 16.47
C THR A 527 -15.24 5.01 17.50
N SER A 528 -15.97 4.23 18.28
CA SER A 528 -15.40 3.24 19.17
C SER A 528 -16.05 1.89 18.93
N TRP A 529 -15.29 0.83 19.19
CA TRP A 529 -15.78 -0.52 19.21
C TRP A 529 -15.50 -1.14 20.55
N LYS A 530 -16.47 -1.88 21.07
CA LYS A 530 -16.36 -2.66 22.28
C LYS A 530 -16.58 -4.13 21.93
N SER A 531 -15.60 -4.97 22.21
CA SER A 531 -15.74 -6.42 22.09
C SER A 531 -16.67 -6.96 23.18
N PRO A 532 -17.42 -8.04 22.91
CA PRO A 532 -17.88 -8.90 23.99
C PRO A 532 -16.67 -9.56 24.68
N GLU A 533 -16.89 -10.22 25.80
CA GLU A 533 -15.83 -10.99 26.47
C GLU A 533 -15.35 -12.13 25.57
N ILE A 534 -14.08 -12.07 25.18
CA ILE A 534 -13.44 -13.09 24.35
C ILE A 534 -12.31 -13.77 25.10
N ARG A 535 -11.94 -14.99 24.70
CA ARG A 535 -10.70 -15.64 25.13
C ARG A 535 -9.80 -15.78 23.92
N LEU A 536 -8.59 -15.25 24.01
CA LEU A 536 -7.64 -15.33 22.88
C LEU A 536 -7.26 -16.77 22.53
N ALA A 537 -7.35 -17.70 23.48
CA ALA A 537 -7.15 -19.13 23.24
C ALA A 537 -8.20 -19.75 22.30
N ASP A 538 -9.41 -19.17 22.23
CA ASP A 538 -10.48 -19.65 21.35
C ASP A 538 -10.36 -19.08 19.92
N ILE A 539 -9.51 -18.07 19.71
CA ILE A 539 -9.24 -17.44 18.41
C ILE A 539 -7.89 -17.96 17.89
N PRO A 540 -7.86 -18.83 16.87
CA PRO A 540 -6.60 -19.33 16.34
C PRO A 540 -5.73 -18.20 15.78
N SER A 541 -4.41 -18.32 15.93
CA SER A 541 -3.49 -17.43 15.24
C SER A 541 -3.69 -17.60 13.74
N ASN A 542 -3.81 -16.49 12.98
CA ASN A 542 -3.92 -16.50 11.52
C ASN A 542 -2.72 -17.18 10.85
N TRP A 543 -1.57 -17.14 11.53
CA TRP A 543 -0.32 -17.77 11.11
C TRP A 543 -0.20 -19.21 11.61
N GLY A 544 -1.25 -19.72 12.27
CA GLY A 544 -1.28 -20.94 13.04
C GLY A 544 -1.25 -22.24 12.23
N ASN A 545 -0.50 -22.27 11.13
CA ASN A 545 -0.06 -23.45 10.38
C ASN A 545 1.15 -23.08 9.48
N GLU A 546 1.31 -21.79 9.17
CA GLU A 546 2.35 -21.22 8.33
C GLU A 546 3.41 -20.52 9.16
N LEU A 547 4.29 -21.32 9.77
CA LEU A 547 5.67 -20.85 9.91
C LEU A 547 6.26 -20.75 8.48
N HIS A 548 5.95 -19.64 7.80
CA HIS A 548 6.62 -19.23 6.58
C HIS A 548 8.06 -18.85 6.93
N TRP A 549 8.90 -19.86 7.05
CA TRP A 549 10.33 -19.69 6.92
C TRP A 549 10.60 -19.34 5.46
N ASP A 550 11.21 -18.18 5.27
CA ASP A 550 11.42 -17.52 3.99
C ASP A 550 11.93 -18.52 2.94
N GLU A 551 11.21 -18.70 1.83
CA GLU A 551 11.60 -19.62 0.76
C GLU A 551 12.94 -19.25 0.11
N SER A 552 13.40 -18.02 0.35
CA SER A 552 14.68 -17.51 -0.13
C SER A 552 15.88 -18.09 0.63
N GLU A 553 15.69 -18.80 1.75
CA GLU A 553 16.77 -19.36 2.59
C GLU A 553 16.74 -20.90 2.73
N VAL A 554 16.36 -21.64 1.67
CA VAL A 554 16.39 -23.12 1.73
C VAL A 554 17.83 -23.65 1.65
N LEU A 555 18.50 -23.76 2.79
CA LEU A 555 19.88 -24.28 2.91
C LEU A 555 20.06 -25.72 2.38
N TYR A 556 18.98 -26.50 2.26
CA TYR A 556 19.02 -27.94 1.97
C TYR A 556 18.18 -28.39 0.76
N ARG A 557 17.95 -27.52 -0.24
CA ARG A 557 17.11 -27.85 -1.40
C ARG A 557 17.61 -29.13 -2.11
N GLY A 558 16.73 -30.11 -2.32
CA GLY A 558 17.04 -31.42 -2.91
C GLY A 558 17.77 -32.40 -1.98
N ARG A 559 18.04 -32.01 -0.72
CA ARG A 559 18.66 -32.85 0.33
C ARG A 559 17.91 -32.78 1.65
N GLU A 560 16.66 -32.32 1.63
CA GLU A 560 15.83 -32.03 2.80
C GLU A 560 15.72 -33.26 3.71
N THR A 561 15.36 -34.42 3.14
CA THR A 561 15.23 -35.68 3.88
C THR A 561 16.54 -36.11 4.54
N LYS A 562 17.66 -36.05 3.80
CA LYS A 562 18.97 -36.47 4.30
C LYS A 562 19.47 -35.53 5.40
N ALA A 563 19.29 -34.22 5.24
CA ALA A 563 19.67 -33.22 6.23
C ALA A 563 18.85 -33.38 7.53
N PHE A 564 17.56 -33.70 7.41
CA PHE A 564 16.72 -34.02 8.56
C PHE A 564 17.23 -35.26 9.29
N GLU A 565 17.51 -36.35 8.58
CA GLU A 565 18.05 -37.59 9.16
C GLU A 565 19.38 -37.36 9.89
N GLU A 566 20.33 -36.68 9.25
CA GLU A 566 21.65 -36.35 9.83
C GLU A 566 21.51 -35.56 11.12
N ARG A 567 20.56 -34.63 11.20
CA ARG A 567 20.30 -33.82 12.40
C ARG A 567 19.47 -34.56 13.45
N VAL A 568 18.50 -35.40 13.08
CA VAL A 568 17.75 -36.21 14.05
C VAL A 568 18.68 -37.23 14.71
N ALA A 569 19.65 -37.78 13.97
CA ALA A 569 20.63 -38.72 14.51
C ALA A 569 21.51 -38.14 15.64
N THR A 570 21.62 -36.81 15.76
CA THR A 570 22.34 -36.17 16.87
C THR A 570 21.48 -35.95 18.11
N LEU A 571 20.15 -36.12 18.01
CA LEU A 571 19.21 -35.96 19.12
C LEU A 571 19.07 -37.27 19.91
N LYS A 572 19.03 -37.17 21.23
CA LYS A 572 18.75 -38.31 22.11
C LYS A 572 17.24 -38.52 22.24
N PRO A 573 16.66 -39.62 21.73
CA PRO A 573 15.22 -39.86 21.86
C PRO A 573 14.83 -40.15 23.32
N PRO A 574 13.66 -39.66 23.78
CA PRO A 574 13.19 -39.87 25.14
C PRO A 574 12.74 -41.33 25.35
N SER A 575 13.12 -41.89 26.50
CA SER A 575 12.64 -43.18 27.02
C SER A 575 11.56 -42.98 28.09
N ALA A 576 10.95 -44.06 28.59
CA ALA A 576 9.96 -44.01 29.68
C ALA A 576 10.46 -43.26 30.94
N ASP A 577 11.77 -43.37 31.24
CA ASP A 577 12.38 -42.75 32.42
C ASP A 577 12.87 -41.31 32.18
N SER A 578 12.74 -40.80 30.95
CA SER A 578 13.16 -39.43 30.64
C SER A 578 12.28 -38.42 31.37
N SER A 579 12.89 -37.36 31.91
CA SER A 579 12.14 -36.30 32.56
C SER A 579 11.30 -35.51 31.55
N GLU A 580 10.22 -34.89 32.03
CA GLU A 580 9.37 -34.04 31.18
C GLU A 580 10.18 -32.92 30.50
N LYS A 581 11.19 -32.36 31.20
CA LYS A 581 12.08 -31.33 30.66
C LYS A 581 12.91 -31.83 29.48
N GLU A 582 13.42 -33.05 29.54
CA GLU A 582 14.18 -33.67 28.45
C GLU A 582 13.27 -33.99 27.26
N ALA A 583 12.08 -34.51 27.51
CA ALA A 583 11.10 -34.78 26.47
C ALA A 583 10.63 -33.49 25.77
N ARG A 584 10.33 -32.41 26.52
CA ARG A 584 10.00 -31.09 25.96
C ARG A 584 11.15 -30.51 25.13
N ARG A 585 12.40 -30.69 25.58
CA ARG A 585 13.57 -30.25 24.82
C ARG A 585 13.70 -31.01 23.50
N TYR A 586 13.51 -32.32 23.53
CA TYR A 586 13.52 -33.16 22.33
C TYR A 586 12.44 -32.71 21.33
N VAL A 587 11.21 -32.48 21.79
CA VAL A 587 10.10 -31.94 20.96
C VAL A 587 10.51 -30.63 20.28
N TYR A 588 11.07 -29.68 21.04
CA TYR A 588 11.55 -28.41 20.49
C TYR A 588 12.62 -28.59 19.41
N ASP A 589 13.64 -29.41 19.68
CA ASP A 589 14.74 -29.64 18.75
C ASP A 589 14.24 -30.36 17.47
N LEU A 590 13.23 -31.23 17.59
CA LEU A 590 12.60 -31.91 16.45
C LEU A 590 11.80 -30.96 15.57
N PHE A 591 10.98 -30.08 16.16
CA PHE A 591 10.24 -29.05 15.42
C PHE A 591 11.17 -28.05 14.75
N SER A 592 12.23 -27.62 15.44
CA SER A 592 13.27 -26.76 14.90
C SER A 592 13.96 -27.41 13.70
N ASN A 593 14.36 -28.68 13.83
CA ASN A 593 15.03 -29.41 12.76
C ASN A 593 14.12 -29.66 11.55
N ALA A 594 12.88 -30.10 11.79
CA ALA A 594 11.85 -30.29 10.77
C ALA A 594 11.59 -29.02 9.97
N SER A 595 11.60 -27.87 10.66
CA SER A 595 11.43 -26.55 10.07
C SER A 595 12.64 -26.12 9.23
N CYS A 596 13.86 -26.16 9.78
CA CYS A 596 15.08 -25.74 9.09
C CYS A 596 15.40 -26.55 7.83
N THR A 597 14.93 -27.79 7.74
CA THR A 597 15.24 -28.70 6.63
C THR A 597 14.14 -28.75 5.57
N ARG A 598 12.94 -28.21 5.86
CA ARG A 598 11.71 -28.36 5.04
C ARG A 598 11.31 -29.83 4.74
N ALA A 599 11.91 -30.82 5.41
CA ALA A 599 11.65 -32.24 5.17
C ALA A 599 10.16 -32.59 5.33
N ILE A 600 9.45 -31.88 6.20
CA ILE A 600 8.00 -32.00 6.47
C ILE A 600 7.09 -31.86 5.24
N TYR A 601 7.55 -31.16 4.20
CA TYR A 601 6.78 -30.95 2.97
C TYR A 601 7.08 -32.01 1.89
N THR A 602 7.95 -32.99 2.19
CA THR A 602 8.34 -34.04 1.23
C THR A 602 7.72 -35.39 1.60
N ASN A 603 7.12 -36.07 0.62
CA ASN A 603 6.57 -37.42 0.83
C ASN A 603 7.67 -38.41 1.26
N ALA A 604 8.90 -38.22 0.76
CA ALA A 604 10.04 -39.09 1.04
C ALA A 604 10.50 -39.06 2.51
N ALA A 605 10.36 -37.93 3.21
CA ALA A 605 10.75 -37.82 4.62
C ALA A 605 9.66 -38.29 5.59
N HIS A 606 8.45 -38.59 5.11
CA HIS A 606 7.29 -38.88 5.95
C HIS A 606 7.56 -40.01 6.97
N SER A 607 8.08 -41.15 6.51
CA SER A 607 8.36 -42.31 7.38
C SER A 607 9.39 -41.97 8.46
N ARG A 608 10.40 -41.15 8.14
CA ARG A 608 11.46 -40.74 9.06
C ARG A 608 10.97 -39.78 10.12
N ILE A 609 10.12 -38.84 9.73
CA ILE A 609 9.48 -37.93 10.66
C ILE A 609 8.60 -38.73 11.63
N THR A 610 7.76 -39.64 11.13
CA THR A 610 6.93 -40.52 11.97
C THR A 610 7.78 -41.33 12.97
N GLN A 611 8.90 -41.92 12.51
CA GLN A 611 9.83 -42.65 13.39
C GLN A 611 10.44 -41.76 14.48
N ALA A 612 10.77 -40.51 14.17
CA ALA A 612 11.35 -39.57 15.14
C ALA A 612 10.34 -39.16 16.24
N PHE A 613 9.04 -39.15 15.94
CA PHE A 613 7.99 -38.87 16.92
C PHE A 613 7.51 -40.12 17.69
N GLU A 614 7.85 -41.34 17.25
CA GLU A 614 7.39 -42.59 17.86
C GLU A 614 7.72 -42.73 19.36
N PRO A 615 8.94 -42.37 19.84
CA PRO A 615 9.26 -42.44 21.27
C PRO A 615 8.36 -41.55 22.14
N LEU A 616 7.97 -40.38 21.60
CA LEU A 616 7.06 -39.46 22.29
C LEU A 616 5.65 -40.04 22.39
N GLY A 617 5.12 -40.66 21.33
CA GLY A 617 3.81 -41.31 21.39
C GLY A 617 3.78 -42.51 22.33
N ARG A 618 4.87 -43.26 22.39
CA ARG A 618 4.97 -44.48 23.20
C ARG A 618 5.17 -44.22 24.70
N HIS A 619 5.95 -43.19 25.05
CA HIS A 619 6.42 -42.98 26.42
C HIS A 619 5.98 -41.64 27.03
N HIS A 620 5.64 -40.65 26.21
CA HIS A 620 5.38 -39.27 26.64
C HIS A 620 4.13 -38.70 25.96
N LEU A 621 3.10 -39.54 25.76
CA LEU A 621 1.86 -39.17 25.07
C LEU A 621 1.21 -37.87 25.60
N PRO A 622 1.15 -37.59 26.92
CA PRO A 622 0.59 -36.35 27.43
C PRO A 622 1.22 -35.09 26.82
N LEU A 623 2.53 -35.09 26.56
CA LEU A 623 3.24 -33.97 25.95
C LEU A 623 2.82 -33.76 24.49
N LEU A 624 2.57 -34.83 23.74
CA LEU A 624 2.05 -34.72 22.37
C LEU A 624 0.62 -34.16 22.35
N LEU A 625 -0.20 -34.52 23.34
CA LEU A 625 -1.58 -34.05 23.47
C LEU A 625 -1.70 -32.60 23.99
N GLU A 626 -0.61 -32.03 24.52
CA GLU A 626 -0.51 -30.62 24.91
C GLU A 626 -0.09 -29.70 23.75
N LEU A 627 0.38 -30.26 22.64
CA LEU A 627 0.77 -29.47 21.48
C LEU A 627 -0.46 -28.81 20.86
N ARG A 628 -0.37 -27.49 20.66
CA ARG A 628 -1.42 -26.72 20.00
C ARG A 628 -1.51 -27.16 18.54
N SER A 629 -2.71 -27.14 17.95
CA SER A 629 -2.93 -27.58 16.57
C SER A 629 -1.99 -26.89 15.57
N HIS A 630 -1.67 -25.61 15.81
CA HIS A 630 -0.79 -24.80 14.98
C HIS A 630 0.71 -25.02 15.19
N SER A 631 1.10 -25.68 16.27
CA SER A 631 2.50 -26.04 16.50
C SER A 631 2.95 -27.17 15.57
N TRP A 632 2.00 -27.84 14.92
CA TRP A 632 2.25 -28.83 13.90
C TRP A 632 2.35 -28.10 12.55
N PRO A 633 3.54 -28.06 11.91
CA PRO A 633 3.70 -27.44 10.60
C PRO A 633 2.70 -28.05 9.61
N GLY A 634 2.31 -27.32 8.56
CA GLY A 634 1.39 -27.75 7.50
C GLY A 634 1.75 -29.07 6.81
N TRP A 635 1.59 -30.18 7.52
CA TRP A 635 1.93 -31.53 7.13
C TRP A 635 0.84 -32.02 6.18
N SER A 636 0.99 -31.68 4.91
CA SER A 636 0.22 -32.28 3.81
C SER A 636 0.26 -33.82 3.83
N ASN A 637 1.20 -34.41 4.59
CA ASN A 637 1.39 -35.85 4.74
C ASN A 637 1.10 -36.43 6.14
N LYS A 638 0.09 -36.01 6.92
CA LYS A 638 -0.51 -36.78 8.05
C LYS A 638 0.38 -37.60 9.05
N PRO A 639 1.65 -37.28 9.44
CA PRO A 639 2.42 -38.14 10.37
C PRO A 639 1.82 -38.32 11.79
N PRO A 640 1.23 -37.30 12.46
CA PRO A 640 0.82 -37.38 13.85
C PRO A 640 -0.55 -38.03 13.95
N ASN A 641 -1.36 -37.92 12.90
CA ASN A 641 -2.69 -38.50 12.86
C ASN A 641 -2.65 -40.02 12.97
N ASN A 642 -1.70 -40.67 12.29
CA ASN A 642 -1.51 -42.13 12.38
C ASN A 642 -0.83 -42.54 13.70
N LEU A 643 0.04 -41.69 14.23
CA LEU A 643 0.82 -41.97 15.45
C LEU A 643 -0.02 -41.82 16.70
N LEU A 644 -0.77 -40.72 16.83
CA LEU A 644 -1.74 -40.51 17.89
C LEU A 644 -2.84 -41.57 17.83
N GLU A 645 -3.35 -41.91 16.65
CA GLU A 645 -4.33 -42.99 16.49
C GLU A 645 -3.81 -44.35 16.98
N ARG A 646 -2.51 -44.62 16.85
CA ARG A 646 -1.89 -45.87 17.31
C ARG A 646 -1.71 -45.95 18.83
N TYR A 647 -1.35 -44.84 19.50
CA TYR A 647 -0.98 -44.85 20.92
C TYR A 647 -2.07 -44.34 21.87
N VAL A 648 -3.04 -43.59 21.37
CA VAL A 648 -4.20 -43.18 22.15
C VAL A 648 -5.15 -44.36 22.34
N THR A 649 -5.41 -44.71 23.60
CA THR A 649 -6.33 -45.75 24.05
C THR A 649 -7.61 -45.13 24.63
N ASP A 650 -8.58 -45.98 24.98
CA ASP A 650 -9.84 -45.53 25.61
C ASP A 650 -9.61 -44.83 26.95
N ASP A 651 -8.49 -45.09 27.64
CA ASP A 651 -8.15 -44.46 28.93
C ASP A 651 -7.99 -42.94 28.84
N GLN A 652 -7.60 -42.43 27.66
CA GLN A 652 -7.45 -40.99 27.43
C GLN A 652 -8.69 -40.36 26.77
N ARG A 653 -9.75 -41.15 26.49
CA ARG A 653 -10.97 -40.69 25.79
C ARG A 653 -11.57 -39.44 26.43
N GLU A 654 -11.79 -39.46 27.75
CA GLU A 654 -12.42 -38.34 28.45
C GLU A 654 -11.59 -37.06 28.41
N ALA A 655 -10.27 -37.18 28.59
CA ALA A 655 -9.35 -36.06 28.52
C ALA A 655 -9.26 -35.46 27.10
N LEU A 656 -9.37 -36.30 26.08
CA LEU A 656 -9.36 -35.89 24.67
C LEU A 656 -10.67 -35.25 24.26
N VAL A 657 -11.80 -35.82 24.66
CA VAL A 657 -13.14 -35.27 24.42
C VAL A 657 -13.24 -33.86 25.01
N GLU A 658 -12.72 -33.65 26.22
CA GLU A 658 -12.72 -32.33 26.88
C GLU A 658 -11.89 -31.28 26.12
N ARG A 659 -10.78 -31.69 25.51
CA ARG A 659 -9.84 -30.82 24.79
C ARG A 659 -10.18 -30.64 23.30
N ALA A 660 -10.96 -31.54 22.72
CA ALA A 660 -11.30 -31.55 21.29
C ALA A 660 -11.86 -30.21 20.77
N PRO A 661 -12.78 -29.51 21.48
CA PRO A 661 -13.31 -28.24 21.01
C PRO A 661 -12.26 -27.17 20.69
N SER A 662 -11.13 -27.16 21.40
CA SER A 662 -10.06 -26.16 21.24
C SER A 662 -8.86 -26.65 20.43
N ASN A 663 -8.93 -27.85 19.84
CA ASN A 663 -7.82 -28.43 19.08
C ASN A 663 -8.33 -29.26 17.88
N ALA A 664 -8.20 -28.72 16.66
CA ALA A 664 -8.68 -29.34 15.42
C ALA A 664 -8.13 -30.75 15.18
N MET A 665 -6.85 -30.98 15.48
CA MET A 665 -6.25 -32.31 15.35
C MET A 665 -6.89 -33.32 16.32
N LEU A 666 -7.12 -32.91 17.58
CA LEU A 666 -7.75 -33.80 18.56
C LEU A 666 -9.23 -34.03 18.24
N ALA A 667 -9.93 -33.03 17.72
CA ALA A 667 -11.29 -33.18 17.21
C ALA A 667 -11.36 -34.21 16.07
N ASP A 668 -10.51 -34.10 15.05
CA ASP A 668 -10.41 -35.09 13.97
C ASP A 668 -10.09 -36.49 14.51
N LEU A 669 -9.18 -36.61 15.49
CA LEU A 669 -8.88 -37.90 16.14
C LEU A 669 -10.09 -38.47 16.90
N VAL A 670 -10.81 -37.65 17.66
CA VAL A 670 -12.05 -38.04 18.37
C VAL A 670 -13.11 -38.53 17.39
N VAL A 671 -13.26 -37.86 16.25
CA VAL A 671 -14.17 -38.28 15.17
C VAL A 671 -13.73 -39.62 14.57
N ARG A 672 -12.46 -39.78 14.20
CA ARG A 672 -11.92 -41.03 13.63
C ARG A 672 -12.00 -42.22 14.59
N LYS A 673 -11.82 -42.01 15.89
CA LYS A 673 -11.97 -43.04 16.93
C LYS A 673 -13.44 -43.40 17.23
N GLY A 674 -14.41 -42.73 16.61
CA GLY A 674 -15.84 -42.97 16.86
C GLY A 674 -16.33 -42.40 18.18
N TRP A 675 -15.60 -41.45 18.78
CA TRP A 675 -15.94 -40.85 20.08
C TRP A 675 -16.72 -39.53 19.96
N ALA A 676 -17.11 -39.14 18.75
CA ALA A 676 -17.82 -37.89 18.48
C ALA A 676 -19.10 -37.74 19.34
N GLU A 677 -19.87 -38.82 19.56
CA GLU A 677 -21.07 -38.76 20.40
C GLU A 677 -20.78 -38.31 21.84
N ALA A 678 -19.67 -38.75 22.45
CA ALA A 678 -19.30 -38.33 23.80
C ALA A 678 -18.98 -36.82 23.89
N ALA A 679 -18.53 -36.23 22.78
CA ALA A 679 -18.26 -34.80 22.70
C ALA A 679 -19.53 -33.94 22.54
N GLN A 680 -20.73 -34.53 22.32
CA GLN A 680 -21.99 -33.77 22.24
C GLN A 680 -22.31 -32.98 23.52
N ARG A 681 -21.73 -33.34 24.67
CA ARG A 681 -21.83 -32.53 25.90
C ARG A 681 -21.32 -31.10 25.73
N HIS A 682 -20.44 -30.85 24.76
CA HIS A 682 -19.92 -29.53 24.43
C HIS A 682 -20.82 -28.75 23.45
N LYS A 683 -21.83 -29.39 22.85
CA LYS A 683 -22.71 -28.80 21.83
C LYS A 683 -23.34 -27.47 22.28
N PRO A 684 -23.93 -27.32 23.49
CA PRO A 684 -24.52 -26.04 23.89
C PRO A 684 -23.49 -24.91 23.93
N ARG A 685 -22.27 -25.19 24.41
CA ARG A 685 -21.16 -24.23 24.45
C ARG A 685 -20.71 -23.84 23.03
N LEU A 686 -20.62 -24.80 22.13
CA LEU A 686 -20.18 -24.57 20.75
C LEU A 686 -21.20 -23.77 19.95
N LEU A 687 -22.49 -24.09 20.07
CA LEU A 687 -23.56 -23.36 19.37
C LEU A 687 -23.74 -21.93 19.90
N ALA A 688 -23.49 -21.71 21.19
CA ALA A 688 -23.54 -20.37 21.81
C ALA A 688 -22.26 -19.54 21.57
N SER A 689 -21.19 -20.14 21.04
CA SER A 689 -19.92 -19.44 20.86
C SER A 689 -20.04 -18.39 19.73
N PRO A 690 -19.54 -17.15 19.94
CA PRO A 690 -19.52 -16.15 18.88
C PRO A 690 -18.59 -16.58 17.74
N VAL A 691 -17.42 -17.13 18.09
CA VAL A 691 -16.43 -17.68 17.16
C VAL A 691 -16.28 -19.16 17.44
N LEU A 692 -16.32 -20.00 16.40
CA LEU A 692 -16.07 -21.42 16.59
C LEU A 692 -14.58 -21.66 16.89
N PRO A 693 -14.26 -22.34 18.00
CA PRO A 693 -12.88 -22.72 18.26
C PRO A 693 -12.39 -23.77 17.25
N PRO A 694 -11.08 -23.94 17.07
CA PRO A 694 -10.51 -24.61 15.89
C PRO A 694 -11.01 -26.02 15.61
N GLY A 695 -11.35 -26.82 16.64
CA GLY A 695 -11.84 -28.19 16.47
C GLY A 695 -13.36 -28.34 16.48
N ALA A 696 -14.09 -27.23 16.58
CA ALA A 696 -15.55 -27.28 16.64
C ALA A 696 -16.18 -27.64 15.30
N VAL A 697 -15.59 -27.23 14.17
CA VAL A 697 -16.13 -27.51 12.84
C VAL A 697 -16.14 -29.00 12.55
N GLU A 698 -15.05 -29.72 12.83
CA GLU A 698 -14.94 -31.16 12.64
C GLU A 698 -15.95 -31.93 13.49
N LEU A 699 -16.14 -31.51 14.75
CA LEU A 699 -17.13 -32.10 15.66
C LEU A 699 -18.57 -31.84 15.18
N LEU A 700 -18.89 -30.59 14.78
CA LEU A 700 -20.21 -30.23 14.27
C LEU A 700 -20.53 -30.98 12.96
N LEU A 701 -19.55 -31.14 12.07
CA LEU A 701 -19.68 -31.95 10.87
C LEU A 701 -19.93 -33.44 11.19
N ALA A 702 -19.40 -33.95 12.31
CA ALA A 702 -19.72 -35.29 12.78
C ALA A 702 -21.13 -35.41 13.38
N TRP A 703 -21.68 -34.34 13.97
CA TRP A 703 -23.04 -34.28 14.54
C TRP A 703 -24.10 -33.73 13.59
N LYS A 704 -23.83 -33.76 12.29
CA LYS A 704 -24.60 -33.13 11.20
C LYS A 704 -26.08 -33.50 11.08
N ASP A 705 -26.60 -34.44 11.88
CA ASP A 705 -28.02 -34.86 11.83
C ASP A 705 -28.94 -33.98 12.69
N ASP A 706 -28.37 -32.98 13.37
CA ASP A 706 -29.10 -32.04 14.22
C ASP A 706 -29.41 -30.71 13.49
N PRO A 707 -30.68 -30.23 13.46
CA PRO A 707 -31.05 -29.00 12.77
C PRO A 707 -30.32 -27.74 13.27
N GLU A 708 -30.03 -27.64 14.57
CA GLU A 708 -29.34 -26.48 15.15
C GLU A 708 -27.86 -26.45 14.74
N VAL A 709 -27.25 -27.64 14.62
CA VAL A 709 -25.88 -27.81 14.12
C VAL A 709 -25.81 -27.44 12.64
N ALA A 710 -26.77 -27.89 11.83
CA ALA A 710 -26.85 -27.53 10.42
C ALA A 710 -27.00 -26.01 10.24
N ALA A 711 -27.86 -25.36 11.03
CA ALA A 711 -28.02 -23.91 11.01
C ALA A 711 -26.72 -23.17 11.37
N ARG A 712 -25.98 -23.63 12.39
CA ARG A 712 -24.67 -23.04 12.73
C ARG A 712 -23.65 -23.24 11.60
N LEU A 713 -23.55 -24.44 11.04
CA LEU A 713 -22.62 -24.71 9.94
C LEU A 713 -22.94 -23.91 8.66
N ILE A 714 -24.22 -23.63 8.39
CA ILE A 714 -24.63 -22.76 7.28
C ILE A 714 -24.19 -21.31 7.53
N LEU A 715 -24.29 -20.84 8.78
CA LEU A 715 -23.77 -19.51 9.16
C LEU A 715 -22.25 -19.45 8.97
N GLU A 716 -21.52 -20.47 9.42
CA GLU A 716 -20.07 -20.57 9.19
C GLU A 716 -19.70 -20.63 7.72
N ALA A 717 -20.49 -21.31 6.88
CA ALA A 717 -20.26 -21.37 5.43
C ALA A 717 -20.35 -20.00 4.75
N ARG A 718 -21.02 -19.01 5.36
CA ARG A 718 -21.02 -17.61 4.90
C ARG A 718 -19.69 -16.92 5.17
N HIS A 719 -19.00 -17.29 6.25
CA HIS A 719 -17.74 -16.70 6.70
C HIS A 719 -16.51 -17.40 6.11
N ASP A 720 -16.49 -18.74 6.14
CA ASP A 720 -15.43 -19.55 5.53
C ASP A 720 -15.93 -20.27 4.26
N PHE A 721 -15.83 -19.54 3.15
CA PHE A 721 -16.17 -20.06 1.83
C PHE A 721 -15.10 -21.02 1.25
N GLN A 722 -13.95 -21.18 1.93
CA GLN A 722 -12.84 -22.02 1.46
C GLN A 722 -12.88 -23.45 2.05
N GLY A 723 -13.66 -23.67 3.11
CA GLY A 723 -13.62 -24.90 3.91
C GLY A 723 -14.38 -26.12 3.38
N GLU A 724 -14.13 -27.26 4.03
CA GLU A 724 -14.81 -28.55 3.81
C GLU A 724 -16.32 -28.48 4.13
N ILE A 725 -16.77 -27.42 4.81
CA ILE A 725 -18.16 -27.22 5.27
C ILE A 725 -19.16 -27.24 4.10
N ILE A 726 -18.95 -26.43 3.06
CA ILE A 726 -19.86 -26.38 1.90
C ILE A 726 -19.95 -27.76 1.23
N SER A 727 -18.80 -28.43 1.05
CA SER A 727 -18.75 -29.75 0.42
C SER A 727 -19.40 -30.84 1.28
N ALA A 728 -19.32 -30.73 2.60
CA ALA A 728 -19.94 -31.66 3.53
C ALA A 728 -21.46 -31.46 3.61
N LEU A 729 -21.92 -30.20 3.62
CA LEU A 729 -23.35 -29.85 3.62
C LEU A 729 -24.03 -30.14 2.28
N ASP A 730 -23.36 -30.01 1.14
CA ASP A 730 -23.96 -30.30 -0.19
C ASP A 730 -24.26 -31.81 -0.39
N LYS A 731 -23.57 -32.70 0.35
CA LYS A 731 -23.85 -34.15 0.34
C LYS A 731 -25.25 -34.49 0.88
N LYS A 732 -25.90 -33.56 1.60
CA LYS A 732 -27.22 -33.74 2.21
C LYS A 732 -28.31 -33.02 1.41
N PRO A 733 -29.34 -33.71 0.89
CA PRO A 733 -30.42 -33.09 0.12
C PRO A 733 -31.13 -31.95 0.85
N GLU A 734 -31.33 -32.06 2.17
CA GLU A 734 -32.08 -31.10 2.99
C GLU A 734 -31.41 -29.71 3.12
N THR A 735 -30.08 -29.64 3.14
CA THR A 735 -29.32 -28.38 3.28
C THR A 735 -28.98 -27.72 1.95
N ARG A 736 -29.16 -28.43 0.82
CA ARG A 736 -28.82 -27.94 -0.53
C ARG A 736 -29.48 -26.60 -0.91
N PRO A 737 -30.78 -26.36 -0.66
CA PRO A 737 -31.39 -25.08 -1.03
C PRO A 737 -30.75 -23.90 -0.27
N GLN A 738 -30.47 -24.09 1.02
CA GLN A 738 -29.86 -23.07 1.87
C GLN A 738 -28.43 -22.75 1.44
N ILE A 739 -27.64 -23.77 1.10
CA ILE A 739 -26.29 -23.59 0.56
C ILE A 739 -26.33 -22.92 -0.81
N GLY A 740 -27.28 -23.28 -1.68
CA GLY A 740 -27.49 -22.60 -2.95
C GLY A 740 -27.72 -21.10 -2.78
N THR A 741 -28.51 -20.71 -1.77
CA THR A 741 -28.71 -19.30 -1.40
C THR A 741 -27.42 -18.65 -0.91
N VAL A 742 -26.67 -19.29 0.00
CA VAL A 742 -25.39 -18.76 0.51
C VAL A 742 -24.37 -18.56 -0.61
N VAL A 743 -24.25 -19.53 -1.53
CA VAL A 743 -23.34 -19.46 -2.68
C VAL A 743 -23.74 -18.32 -3.62
N LYS A 744 -25.05 -18.14 -3.86
CA LYS A 744 -25.57 -17.06 -4.70
C LYS A 744 -25.31 -15.68 -4.08
N GLU A 745 -25.65 -15.50 -2.80
CA GLU A 745 -25.38 -14.27 -2.04
C GLU A 745 -23.88 -13.93 -2.09
N ALA A 746 -23.02 -14.92 -1.81
CA ALA A 746 -21.58 -14.74 -1.84
C ALA A 746 -21.07 -14.30 -3.22
N PHE A 747 -21.59 -14.86 -4.31
CA PHE A 747 -21.24 -14.44 -5.67
C PHE A 747 -21.73 -13.03 -6.00
N GLU A 748 -22.97 -12.68 -5.63
CA GLU A 748 -23.55 -11.37 -5.91
C GLU A 748 -22.84 -10.20 -5.21
N ASP A 749 -22.21 -10.48 -4.07
CA ASP A 749 -21.41 -9.53 -3.27
C ASP A 749 -19.92 -9.49 -3.65
N THR A 750 -19.47 -10.39 -4.55
CA THR A 750 -18.05 -10.52 -4.89
C THR A 750 -17.63 -9.54 -5.98
N VAL A 751 -16.51 -8.86 -5.76
CA VAL A 751 -15.83 -8.11 -6.81
C VAL A 751 -14.94 -9.06 -7.60
N LEU A 752 -15.13 -9.10 -8.91
CA LEU A 752 -14.48 -10.05 -9.80
C LEU A 752 -13.04 -9.63 -10.12
N LEU A 753 -12.11 -9.69 -9.15
CA LEU A 753 -10.68 -9.48 -9.42
C LEU A 753 -10.00 -10.79 -9.80
N MET A 754 -9.29 -10.74 -10.91
CA MET A 754 -8.37 -11.77 -11.32
C MET A 754 -7.23 -11.95 -10.30
N GLN A 755 -6.75 -13.18 -10.13
CA GLN A 755 -5.69 -13.55 -9.16
C GLN A 755 -6.11 -13.60 -7.68
N SER A 756 -7.39 -13.38 -7.32
CA SER A 756 -7.90 -13.57 -5.96
C SER A 756 -8.44 -14.99 -5.72
N MET A 757 -7.72 -15.83 -4.96
CA MET A 757 -8.12 -17.22 -4.66
C MET A 757 -9.55 -17.36 -4.13
N GLN A 758 -10.01 -16.41 -3.31
CA GLN A 758 -11.39 -16.42 -2.79
C GLN A 758 -12.42 -16.11 -3.87
N THR A 759 -12.12 -15.15 -4.75
CA THR A 759 -12.99 -14.82 -5.90
C THR A 759 -13.13 -16.05 -6.79
N ASN A 760 -12.01 -16.74 -7.09
CA ASN A 760 -12.02 -17.96 -7.92
C ASN A 760 -12.98 -19.00 -7.33
N ARG A 761 -12.86 -19.29 -6.03
CA ARG A 761 -13.72 -20.28 -5.36
C ARG A 761 -15.19 -19.87 -5.35
N LYS A 762 -15.51 -18.60 -5.10
CA LYS A 762 -16.90 -18.11 -5.12
C LYS A 762 -17.53 -18.24 -6.50
N VAL A 763 -16.80 -17.86 -7.55
CA VAL A 763 -17.25 -17.99 -8.95
C VAL A 763 -17.40 -19.48 -9.34
N GLU A 764 -16.40 -20.31 -8.99
CA GLU A 764 -16.42 -21.76 -9.24
C GLU A 764 -17.64 -22.42 -8.60
N ARG A 765 -17.88 -22.19 -7.29
CA ARG A 765 -19.04 -22.75 -6.60
C ARG A 765 -20.36 -22.24 -7.17
N ALA A 766 -20.47 -20.95 -7.50
CA ALA A 766 -21.67 -20.43 -8.11
C ALA A 766 -21.97 -21.11 -9.47
N ALA A 767 -20.93 -21.39 -10.27
CA ALA A 767 -21.07 -22.15 -11.50
C ALA A 767 -21.51 -23.60 -11.22
N GLU A 768 -20.92 -24.29 -10.23
CA GLU A 768 -21.31 -25.65 -9.82
C GLU A 768 -22.76 -25.74 -9.33
N PHE A 769 -23.28 -24.66 -8.73
CA PHE A 769 -24.67 -24.52 -8.30
C PHE A 769 -25.62 -24.01 -9.40
N GLY A 770 -25.15 -23.92 -10.65
CA GLY A 770 -25.98 -23.68 -11.83
C GLY A 770 -26.09 -22.22 -12.27
N SER A 771 -25.28 -21.31 -11.73
CA SER A 771 -25.23 -19.93 -12.22
C SER A 771 -24.55 -19.87 -13.60
N ALA A 772 -25.36 -19.59 -14.63
CA ALA A 772 -24.87 -19.42 -16.00
C ALA A 772 -23.89 -18.23 -16.13
N GLU A 773 -24.12 -17.15 -15.39
CA GLU A 773 -23.24 -15.98 -15.37
C GLU A 773 -21.88 -16.31 -14.74
N ALA A 774 -21.87 -17.03 -13.62
CA ALA A 774 -20.63 -17.48 -13.00
C ALA A 774 -19.86 -18.46 -13.90
N PHE A 775 -20.58 -19.35 -14.61
CA PHE A 775 -19.96 -20.25 -15.57
C PHE A 775 -19.37 -19.51 -16.78
N GLU A 776 -20.05 -18.49 -17.31
CA GLU A 776 -19.49 -17.61 -18.35
C GLU A 776 -18.19 -16.94 -17.89
N LEU A 777 -18.16 -16.47 -16.64
CA LEU A 777 -16.96 -15.89 -16.03
C LEU A 777 -15.84 -16.92 -15.88
N CYS A 778 -16.14 -18.16 -15.49
CA CYS A 778 -15.14 -19.23 -15.45
C CYS A 778 -14.47 -19.44 -16.81
N LEU A 779 -15.27 -19.58 -17.88
CA LEU A 779 -14.77 -19.77 -19.24
C LEU A 779 -13.89 -18.59 -19.68
N ARG A 780 -14.36 -17.36 -19.44
CA ARG A 780 -13.61 -16.14 -19.79
C ARG A 780 -12.29 -16.03 -19.03
N TRP A 781 -12.33 -16.30 -17.73
CA TRP A 781 -11.14 -16.27 -16.87
C TRP A 781 -10.11 -17.31 -17.31
N GLN A 782 -10.54 -18.55 -17.56
CA GLN A 782 -9.66 -19.59 -18.09
C GLN A 782 -9.05 -19.21 -19.44
N GLY A 783 -9.84 -18.58 -20.32
CA GLY A 783 -9.36 -18.04 -21.60
C GLY A 783 -8.30 -16.93 -21.47
N LEU A 784 -8.30 -16.18 -20.35
CA LEU A 784 -7.35 -15.11 -20.05
C LEU A 784 -6.18 -15.55 -19.15
N ASN A 785 -6.18 -16.80 -18.68
CA ASN A 785 -5.20 -17.26 -17.68
C ASN A 785 -3.75 -17.13 -18.15
N GLY A 786 -3.50 -17.33 -19.45
CA GLY A 786 -2.17 -17.15 -20.05
C GLY A 786 -1.68 -15.70 -20.11
N ASP A 787 -2.56 -14.71 -19.95
CA ASP A 787 -2.24 -13.28 -20.03
C ASP A 787 -1.92 -12.67 -18.66
N ALA A 788 -2.09 -13.44 -17.58
CA ALA A 788 -1.84 -13.00 -16.22
C ALA A 788 -0.33 -12.97 -15.92
N SER A 789 0.16 -11.88 -15.34
CA SER A 789 1.58 -11.71 -14.96
C SER A 789 2.04 -12.69 -13.86
N ARG A 790 1.14 -13.26 -13.06
CA ARG A 790 1.45 -14.09 -11.89
C ARG A 790 0.44 -15.21 -11.67
N GLU A 791 0.92 -16.44 -11.49
CA GLU A 791 0.15 -17.61 -11.01
C GLU A 791 0.06 -17.61 -9.46
N GLN A 792 -0.43 -16.53 -8.84
CA GLN A 792 -0.70 -16.56 -7.39
C GLN A 792 -1.96 -17.38 -7.06
N SER A 793 -2.92 -17.45 -7.98
CA SER A 793 -4.06 -18.35 -7.90
C SER A 793 -4.43 -18.87 -9.29
N GLY A 794 -4.63 -20.19 -9.42
CA GLY A 794 -5.11 -20.80 -10.66
C GLY A 794 -6.55 -20.38 -10.96
N PRO A 795 -6.99 -20.38 -12.23
CA PRO A 795 -8.33 -19.92 -12.60
C PRO A 795 -9.40 -20.80 -11.96
N PRO A 796 -10.65 -20.34 -11.82
CA PRO A 796 -11.74 -21.17 -11.31
C PRO A 796 -11.99 -22.35 -12.25
N TYR A 797 -12.07 -23.58 -11.73
CA TYR A 797 -12.28 -24.79 -12.52
C TYR A 797 -13.65 -25.40 -12.20
N PRO A 798 -14.72 -24.99 -12.90
CA PRO A 798 -16.03 -25.58 -12.67
C PRO A 798 -16.01 -27.06 -13.07
N SER A 799 -16.89 -27.83 -12.44
CA SER A 799 -17.11 -29.23 -12.80
C SER A 799 -17.66 -29.35 -14.24
N LEU A 800 -16.87 -29.94 -15.13
CA LEU A 800 -17.20 -30.12 -16.56
C LEU A 800 -17.34 -31.59 -16.92
N LEU A 801 -18.32 -31.90 -17.76
CA LEU A 801 -18.55 -33.24 -18.33
C LEU A 801 -18.45 -33.19 -19.85
N ASN A 802 -17.88 -34.25 -20.42
CA ASN A 802 -17.98 -34.53 -21.85
C ASN A 802 -19.42 -34.84 -22.24
N ALA A 803 -19.72 -34.84 -23.55
CA ALA A 803 -21.04 -35.18 -24.07
C ALA A 803 -21.53 -36.58 -23.63
N ASP A 804 -20.60 -37.53 -23.47
CA ASP A 804 -20.88 -38.89 -22.96
C ASP A 804 -21.07 -38.95 -21.42
N GLY A 805 -20.93 -37.82 -20.72
CA GLY A 805 -21.08 -37.70 -19.28
C GLY A 805 -19.86 -38.12 -18.45
N SER A 806 -18.73 -38.44 -19.10
CA SER A 806 -17.42 -38.63 -18.45
C SER A 806 -16.81 -37.31 -18.00
N ARG A 807 -15.86 -37.33 -17.05
CA ARG A 807 -15.22 -36.10 -16.57
C ARG A 807 -14.33 -35.51 -17.67
N PHE A 808 -14.51 -34.21 -17.92
CA PHE A 808 -13.80 -33.50 -18.98
C PHE A 808 -12.27 -33.54 -18.78
N TRP A 809 -11.81 -33.45 -17.53
CA TRP A 809 -10.39 -33.34 -17.16
C TRP A 809 -9.59 -34.65 -17.13
N ASP A 810 -10.21 -35.79 -17.47
CA ASP A 810 -9.52 -37.09 -17.44
C ASP A 810 -8.46 -37.22 -18.56
N LYS A 811 -8.45 -36.31 -19.55
CA LYS A 811 -7.35 -36.12 -20.51
C LYS A 811 -6.55 -34.88 -20.09
N ARG A 812 -5.32 -35.06 -19.58
CA ARG A 812 -4.42 -33.94 -19.22
C ARG A 812 -4.10 -33.09 -20.45
N MET A 813 -4.87 -32.04 -20.69
CA MET A 813 -4.53 -31.04 -21.70
C MET A 813 -3.36 -30.18 -21.20
N PRO A 814 -2.28 -30.01 -21.98
CA PRO A 814 -1.18 -29.14 -21.62
C PRO A 814 -1.66 -27.72 -21.26
N MET A 815 -1.08 -27.12 -20.22
CA MET A 815 -1.51 -25.80 -19.71
C MET A 815 -1.53 -24.70 -20.79
N HIS A 816 -0.63 -24.74 -21.77
CA HIS A 816 -0.57 -23.76 -22.86
C HIS A 816 -1.69 -23.92 -23.90
N GLU A 817 -2.33 -25.09 -23.98
CA GLU A 817 -3.47 -25.35 -24.87
C GLU A 817 -4.82 -24.99 -24.20
N GLN A 818 -4.84 -24.79 -22.89
CA GLN A 818 -6.06 -24.48 -22.13
C GLN A 818 -6.67 -23.12 -22.47
N PRO A 819 -5.94 -21.99 -22.40
CA PRO A 819 -6.54 -20.69 -22.68
C PRO A 819 -7.15 -20.60 -24.09
N PRO A 820 -6.47 -21.00 -25.19
CA PRO A 820 -7.05 -20.98 -26.53
C PRO A 820 -8.33 -21.81 -26.66
N PHE A 821 -8.38 -22.96 -26.00
CA PHE A 821 -9.56 -23.82 -25.99
C PHE A 821 -10.75 -23.12 -25.34
N PHE A 822 -10.58 -22.57 -24.13
CA PHE A 822 -11.66 -21.93 -23.38
C PHE A 822 -12.17 -20.62 -24.02
N ARG A 823 -11.34 -19.87 -24.74
CA ARG A 823 -11.76 -18.65 -25.46
C ARG A 823 -12.85 -18.89 -26.50
N ARG A 824 -12.92 -20.10 -27.05
CA ARG A 824 -13.85 -20.46 -28.14
C ARG A 824 -15.18 -21.00 -27.63
N LEU A 825 -15.25 -21.32 -26.34
CA LEU A 825 -16.42 -21.90 -25.71
C LEU A 825 -17.41 -20.82 -25.26
N LYS A 826 -18.70 -21.12 -25.37
CA LYS A 826 -19.79 -20.30 -24.85
C LYS A 826 -20.63 -21.11 -23.89
N VAL A 827 -21.31 -20.45 -22.97
CA VAL A 827 -22.25 -21.12 -22.05
C VAL A 827 -23.33 -21.90 -22.81
N SER A 828 -23.76 -21.40 -23.99
CA SER A 828 -24.72 -22.08 -24.87
C SER A 828 -24.25 -23.42 -25.43
N ASP A 829 -22.95 -23.72 -25.35
CA ASP A 829 -22.40 -25.01 -25.76
C ASP A 829 -22.52 -26.07 -24.66
N PHE A 830 -23.12 -25.72 -23.52
CA PHE A 830 -23.26 -26.59 -22.36
C PHE A 830 -24.71 -26.66 -21.86
N GLU A 831 -25.03 -27.76 -21.21
CA GLU A 831 -26.24 -27.97 -20.43
C GLU A 831 -25.87 -28.24 -18.98
N TYR A 832 -26.54 -27.56 -18.03
CA TYR A 832 -26.31 -27.81 -16.62
C TYR A 832 -26.99 -29.12 -16.18
N VAL A 833 -26.24 -29.98 -15.49
CA VAL A 833 -26.71 -31.25 -14.93
C VAL A 833 -26.77 -31.11 -13.40
N PRO A 834 -27.95 -30.79 -12.81
CA PRO A 834 -28.07 -30.45 -11.39
C PRO A 834 -27.59 -31.55 -10.45
N GLU A 835 -27.82 -32.82 -10.79
CA GLU A 835 -27.47 -33.97 -9.95
C GLU A 835 -25.95 -34.15 -9.84
N LYS A 836 -25.21 -33.76 -10.88
CA LYS A 836 -23.75 -33.87 -10.95
C LYS A 836 -23.03 -32.55 -10.62
N ARG A 837 -23.77 -31.46 -10.38
CA ARG A 837 -23.23 -30.10 -10.17
C ARG A 837 -22.26 -29.68 -11.27
N ALA A 838 -22.54 -30.09 -12.49
CA ALA A 838 -21.59 -30.00 -13.59
C ALA A 838 -22.26 -29.53 -14.87
N TRP A 839 -21.46 -28.91 -15.73
CA TRP A 839 -21.87 -28.47 -17.05
C TRP A 839 -21.44 -29.50 -18.09
N ARG A 840 -22.41 -30.09 -18.79
CA ARG A 840 -22.18 -31.10 -19.83
C ARG A 840 -22.07 -30.43 -21.20
N PHE A 841 -20.98 -30.73 -21.90
CA PHE A 841 -20.74 -30.21 -23.24
C PHE A 841 -21.74 -30.83 -24.25
N LEU A 842 -22.40 -30.00 -25.04
CA LEU A 842 -23.47 -30.39 -25.97
C LEU A 842 -22.97 -30.80 -27.36
N LYS A 843 -21.78 -30.34 -27.75
CA LYS A 843 -21.15 -30.65 -29.04
C LYS A 843 -19.82 -31.38 -28.81
N PRO A 844 -19.32 -32.21 -29.72
CA PRO A 844 -17.96 -32.73 -29.65
C PRO A 844 -16.91 -31.67 -30.03
#